data_AF-A0A9Q4T179-F1
#
_entry.id   AF-A0A9Q4T179-F1
#
_cell.length_a   1.000
_cell.length_b   1.000
_cell.length_c   1.000
_cell.angle_alpha   90.00
_cell.angle_beta   90.00
_cell.angle_gamma   90.00
#
_symmetry.space_group_name_H-M   'P 1'
#
loop_
_entity.id
_entity.type
_entity.pdbx_description
1 polymer ?
#
loop_
_entity_poly.entity_id
_entity_poly.type
_entity_poly.pdbx_seq_one_letter_code
_entity_poly.pdbx_strand_id
1 'polypeptide(L)'
;MHISPPILFPRKDNEDYASWVMRIMSVDPDRGFPVNGVESWHGGIHIAHTDTGALANPLRAVADGVVVWANSPATPEKRDAKLLNYDGSTDDGCVLIRHEMLIGELPEVCVFYSLTMHMKQVRAEIQSKSGINVKRGQIIGTTGMVSGRNAYHFQMCCSAEMLKILCGRDHGCLNITAPGRAKPRYGNRYFYLPAGTPVYKGGSPNGLSTFPCCHTSVELYLIHQGSKTRTMHKIDEIYESVGETAIAVNYICEPAPAVIGYKTYSEWIRVVFPGGEGWVDVCSPAVNTWTDGDFPDWAGWILVDDDSTVDSQCNSEIIRRRREKQSEDFTRFICKFPMEWDFSSFDERYSWLKMPNESLSEPMNDEDYNVLKEHAQALSFFEKLSPAIQNELIGQVWHFDPRGLIIQLQKAERRLIYSSEDNNKRKKMNDFTVDDMRYGDLTKEQILAQGVMNRIQVFGKKIMLNFFDFNKTLDEHFASMESMAYWTAWGEYAPLIEMMIEKFKKNEGGIFRHELLNKAFLEHETTKRCVTKIRNSIREMVILNGYCYLSELDLKSLNNDIKQMKLPKFDSTDWFNGLGITIHDTYSTNIYLDDFEFIDNDSSDPFHKKFKARLIFRIQDHFGLDIGDVNGKLFEDSSWFCSWFILQRYEGYGFKPFINEANFSVRIEG
;
A
#
# COMPACT_ATOMS: atom_id res chain seq x y z
N MET A 1 6.45 -9.17 -8.40
CA MET A 1 6.88 -8.81 -7.03
C MET A 1 8.28 -8.26 -7.05
N HIS A 2 8.46 -7.15 -6.33
CA HIS A 2 9.69 -6.38 -6.13
C HIS A 2 10.60 -6.98 -5.06
N ILE A 3 10.01 -7.75 -4.14
CA ILE A 3 10.73 -8.40 -3.06
C ILE A 3 10.31 -9.87 -2.89
N SER A 4 11.25 -10.70 -2.45
CA SER A 4 11.02 -12.12 -2.14
C SER A 4 11.99 -12.60 -1.07
N PRO A 5 11.69 -13.68 -0.33
CA PRO A 5 12.65 -14.33 0.54
C PRO A 5 13.93 -14.79 -0.18
N PRO A 6 15.05 -14.94 0.55
CA PRO A 6 16.34 -15.37 -0.03
C PRO A 6 16.32 -16.83 -0.52
N ILE A 7 15.33 -17.62 -0.08
CA ILE A 7 15.05 -18.97 -0.57
C ILE A 7 13.64 -18.98 -1.16
N LEU A 8 13.47 -19.60 -2.32
CA LEU A 8 12.18 -19.68 -2.99
C LEU A 8 11.64 -21.11 -2.95
N PHE A 9 10.43 -21.28 -2.41
CA PHE A 9 9.62 -22.48 -2.58
C PHE A 9 8.30 -22.13 -3.24
N PRO A 10 7.66 -23.06 -3.97
CA PRO A 10 6.31 -22.85 -4.48
C PRO A 10 5.35 -22.43 -3.36
N ARG A 11 4.44 -21.51 -3.68
CA ARG A 11 3.30 -21.17 -2.83
C ARG A 11 2.30 -22.32 -2.85
N LYS A 12 1.67 -22.59 -1.72
CA LYS A 12 0.53 -23.50 -1.65
C LYS A 12 -0.71 -22.80 -2.23
N ASP A 13 -1.71 -23.59 -2.63
CA ASP A 13 -2.98 -23.04 -3.11
C ASP A 13 -3.62 -22.13 -2.06
N ASN A 14 -4.06 -20.94 -2.46
CA ASN A 14 -4.67 -19.91 -1.60
C ASN A 14 -3.80 -19.39 -0.45
N GLU A 15 -2.50 -19.72 -0.41
CA GLU A 15 -1.57 -19.19 0.59
C GLU A 15 -1.25 -17.73 0.26
N ASP A 16 -1.56 -16.80 1.16
CA ASP A 16 -1.18 -15.39 1.00
C ASP A 16 0.34 -15.18 1.11
N TYR A 17 0.82 -14.00 0.71
CA TYR A 17 2.26 -13.72 0.64
C TYR A 17 2.91 -13.73 2.04
N ALA A 18 2.24 -13.22 3.07
CA ALA A 18 2.79 -13.20 4.42
C ALA A 18 2.90 -14.61 4.99
N SER A 19 1.85 -15.42 4.83
CA SER A 19 1.87 -16.85 5.21
C SER A 19 2.98 -17.62 4.49
N TRP A 20 3.21 -17.34 3.20
CA TRP A 20 4.31 -17.92 2.43
C TRP A 20 5.68 -17.54 2.99
N VAL A 21 5.93 -16.24 3.24
CA VAL A 21 7.20 -15.74 3.79
C VAL A 21 7.49 -16.40 5.16
N MET A 22 6.50 -16.40 6.06
CA MET A 22 6.66 -16.96 7.40
C MET A 22 6.97 -18.46 7.37
N ARG A 23 6.38 -19.21 6.43
CA ARG A 23 6.63 -20.65 6.26
C ARG A 23 8.04 -20.95 5.73
N ILE A 24 8.53 -20.17 4.77
CA ILE A 24 9.79 -20.50 4.07
C ILE A 24 11.02 -19.93 4.76
N MET A 25 10.84 -18.94 5.62
CA MET A 25 11.88 -18.38 6.49
C MET A 25 11.68 -18.86 7.93
N SER A 26 11.74 -20.18 8.13
CA SER A 26 11.62 -20.78 9.47
C SER A 26 12.84 -20.42 10.31
N VAL A 27 12.61 -19.71 11.41
CA VAL A 27 13.66 -19.20 12.29
C VAL A 27 14.09 -20.28 13.29
N ASP A 28 15.39 -20.39 13.54
CA ASP A 28 15.93 -21.11 14.70
C ASP A 28 15.53 -20.34 15.99
N PRO A 29 14.69 -20.92 16.87
CA PRO A 29 14.19 -20.22 18.07
C PRO A 29 15.28 -19.66 18.98
N ASP A 30 16.46 -20.28 19.01
CA ASP A 30 17.58 -19.84 19.87
C ASP A 30 18.44 -18.73 19.22
N ARG A 31 18.21 -18.44 17.93
CA ARG A 31 18.99 -17.52 17.09
C ARG A 31 18.10 -16.62 16.24
N GLY A 32 17.04 -16.11 16.87
CA GLY A 32 16.05 -15.21 16.29
C GLY A 32 16.36 -13.73 16.53
N PHE A 33 15.61 -12.87 15.84
CA PHE A 33 15.56 -11.44 16.12
C PHE A 33 14.60 -11.17 17.29
N PRO A 34 14.86 -10.17 18.18
CA PRO A 34 16.01 -9.28 18.19
C PRO A 34 17.11 -9.67 19.18
N VAL A 35 16.94 -10.77 19.94
CA VAL A 35 17.86 -11.17 21.02
C VAL A 35 18.19 -12.66 20.88
N ASN A 36 19.47 -13.00 21.02
CA ASN A 36 19.94 -14.38 21.00
C ASN A 36 19.87 -15.05 22.40
N GLY A 37 20.20 -16.34 22.48
CA GLY A 37 20.14 -17.12 23.71
C GLY A 37 21.07 -16.67 24.87
N VAL A 38 21.90 -15.64 24.69
CA VAL A 38 22.76 -15.07 25.75
C VAL A 38 22.41 -13.62 26.09
N GLU A 39 21.22 -13.16 25.70
CA GLU A 39 20.70 -11.78 25.94
C GLU A 39 21.51 -10.69 25.21
N SER A 40 22.15 -11.04 24.08
CA SER A 40 22.78 -10.08 23.18
C SER A 40 21.85 -9.73 22.02
N TRP A 41 21.90 -8.48 21.57
CA TRP A 41 21.24 -8.05 20.33
C TRP A 41 21.65 -8.92 19.15
N HIS A 42 20.69 -9.26 18.30
CA HIS A 42 20.88 -10.10 17.13
C HIS A 42 20.18 -9.47 15.92
N GLY A 43 20.98 -9.10 14.90
CA GLY A 43 20.58 -8.28 13.75
C GLY A 43 19.62 -8.94 12.76
N GLY A 44 19.41 -10.26 12.86
CA GLY A 44 18.71 -11.02 11.84
C GLY A 44 18.13 -12.32 12.38
N ILE A 45 18.08 -13.32 11.52
CA ILE A 45 17.56 -14.65 11.85
C ILE A 45 18.46 -15.73 11.27
N HIS A 46 18.62 -16.82 12.00
CA HIS A 46 19.22 -18.04 11.46
C HIS A 46 18.13 -18.91 10.86
N ILE A 47 18.34 -19.38 9.64
CA ILE A 47 17.41 -20.24 8.91
C ILE A 47 18.11 -21.55 8.61
N ALA A 48 17.58 -22.64 9.19
CA ALA A 48 18.05 -23.98 8.92
C ALA A 48 17.72 -24.39 7.48
N HIS A 49 18.61 -25.16 6.86
CA HIS A 49 18.41 -25.67 5.52
C HIS A 49 18.43 -27.19 5.50
N THR A 50 17.42 -27.78 4.88
CA THR A 50 17.20 -29.24 4.87
C THR A 50 17.96 -29.95 3.75
N ASP A 51 18.88 -29.28 3.07
CA ASP A 51 19.50 -29.85 1.87
C ASP A 51 20.61 -30.82 2.24
N THR A 52 20.28 -32.11 2.19
CA THR A 52 21.22 -33.23 2.18
C THR A 52 21.25 -33.95 0.81
N GLY A 53 20.52 -33.43 -0.20
CA GLY A 53 20.38 -34.01 -1.54
C GLY A 53 21.21 -33.32 -2.65
N ALA A 54 21.13 -33.83 -3.88
CA ALA A 54 22.02 -33.45 -5.01
C ALA A 54 21.72 -32.08 -5.67
N LEU A 55 20.55 -31.47 -5.45
CA LEU A 55 20.16 -30.17 -6.00
C LEU A 55 19.75 -29.24 -4.85
N ALA A 56 20.73 -28.52 -4.31
CA ALA A 56 20.48 -27.60 -3.21
C ALA A 56 19.67 -26.37 -3.68
N ASN A 57 18.69 -25.91 -2.89
CA ASN A 57 17.98 -24.66 -3.14
C ASN A 57 18.96 -23.49 -2.94
N PRO A 58 19.29 -22.72 -3.99
CA PRO A 58 20.29 -21.68 -3.88
C PRO A 58 19.75 -20.44 -3.13
N LEU A 59 20.64 -19.73 -2.46
CA LEU A 59 20.37 -18.41 -1.88
C LEU A 59 20.31 -17.36 -2.99
N ARG A 60 19.38 -16.41 -2.86
CA ARG A 60 19.05 -15.40 -3.87
C ARG A 60 19.00 -14.00 -3.30
N ALA A 61 19.26 -13.02 -4.16
CA ALA A 61 19.01 -11.61 -3.83
C ALA A 61 17.51 -11.39 -3.62
N VAL A 62 17.15 -10.75 -2.50
CA VAL A 62 15.74 -10.56 -2.09
C VAL A 62 15.02 -9.48 -2.89
N ALA A 63 15.76 -8.55 -3.48
CA ALA A 63 15.33 -7.44 -4.33
C ALA A 63 16.46 -7.08 -5.29
N ASP A 64 16.17 -6.26 -6.30
CA ASP A 64 17.23 -5.64 -7.10
C ASP A 64 18.12 -4.80 -6.20
N GLY A 65 19.41 -4.71 -6.52
CA GLY A 65 20.35 -3.93 -5.75
C GLY A 65 21.77 -4.00 -6.26
N VAL A 66 22.66 -3.41 -5.49
CA VAL A 66 24.10 -3.38 -5.75
C VAL A 66 24.81 -4.12 -4.63
N VAL A 67 25.62 -5.12 -4.98
CA VAL A 67 26.52 -5.77 -4.03
C VAL A 67 27.56 -4.74 -3.58
N VAL A 68 27.53 -4.41 -2.29
CA VAL A 68 28.50 -3.46 -1.70
C VAL A 68 29.66 -4.17 -1.02
N TRP A 69 29.46 -5.45 -0.67
CA TRP A 69 30.51 -6.32 -0.15
C TRP A 69 30.19 -7.79 -0.42
N ALA A 70 31.22 -8.58 -0.71
CA ALA A 70 31.12 -10.03 -0.78
C ALA A 70 32.45 -10.68 -0.39
N ASN A 71 32.39 -11.73 0.42
CA ASN A 71 33.54 -12.55 0.80
C ASN A 71 33.37 -13.97 0.26
N SER A 72 34.40 -14.49 -0.39
CA SER A 72 34.44 -15.91 -0.75
C SER A 72 34.73 -16.73 0.50
N PRO A 73 34.03 -17.85 0.72
CA PRO A 73 34.24 -18.68 1.89
C PRO A 73 35.64 -19.32 1.90
N ALA A 74 36.16 -19.52 3.11
CA ALA A 74 37.37 -20.27 3.37
C ALA A 74 37.23 -21.74 2.91
N THR A 75 38.37 -22.41 2.71
CA THR A 75 38.35 -23.84 2.37
C THR A 75 37.79 -24.66 3.55
N PRO A 76 37.21 -25.84 3.29
CA PRO A 76 36.70 -26.71 4.36
C PRO A 76 37.72 -26.95 5.50
N GLU A 77 39.01 -27.09 5.17
CA GLU A 77 40.07 -27.30 6.15
C GLU A 77 40.25 -26.08 7.08
N LYS A 78 40.12 -24.87 6.53
CA LYS A 78 40.18 -23.63 7.33
C LYS A 78 38.91 -23.41 8.14
N ARG A 79 37.75 -23.73 7.55
CA ARG A 79 36.44 -23.68 8.23
C ARG A 79 36.40 -24.62 9.43
N ASP A 80 36.96 -25.82 9.30
CA ASP A 80 36.98 -26.85 10.34
C ASP A 80 38.13 -26.65 11.36
N ALA A 81 38.89 -25.56 11.23
CA ALA A 81 39.93 -25.14 12.17
C ALA A 81 39.56 -23.84 12.88
N LYS A 82 40.23 -23.54 14.00
CA LYS A 82 40.23 -22.18 14.56
C LYS A 82 40.80 -21.22 13.48
N LEU A 83 40.20 -20.07 13.21
CA LEU A 83 39.28 -19.30 14.05
C LEU A 83 37.78 -19.52 13.74
N LEU A 84 37.45 -20.23 12.67
CA LEU A 84 36.07 -20.39 12.19
C LEU A 84 35.31 -21.51 12.89
N ASN A 85 36.01 -22.48 13.46
CA ASN A 85 35.44 -23.56 14.27
C ASN A 85 35.43 -23.20 15.77
N TYR A 86 34.74 -22.11 16.15
CA TYR A 86 34.64 -21.65 17.55
C TYR A 86 33.69 -22.54 18.37
N ASP A 87 32.42 -22.63 17.95
CA ASP A 87 31.38 -23.46 18.55
C ASP A 87 30.86 -24.54 17.57
N GLY A 88 31.68 -24.84 16.56
CA GLY A 88 31.38 -25.74 15.45
C GLY A 88 31.74 -25.10 14.10
N SER A 89 31.88 -25.94 13.07
CA SER A 89 32.28 -25.48 11.73
C SER A 89 31.33 -24.39 11.22
N THR A 90 31.90 -23.21 10.91
CA THR A 90 31.15 -22.02 10.48
C THR A 90 31.77 -21.43 9.22
N ASP A 91 30.98 -21.29 8.16
CA ASP A 91 31.44 -20.64 6.93
C ASP A 91 31.49 -19.11 7.11
N ASP A 92 32.45 -18.46 6.46
CA ASP A 92 32.68 -17.00 6.46
C ASP A 92 32.32 -16.35 5.11
N GLY A 93 31.73 -17.11 4.19
CA GLY A 93 31.22 -16.56 2.94
C GLY A 93 30.02 -15.65 3.20
N CYS A 94 30.01 -14.47 2.60
CA CYS A 94 28.96 -13.49 2.82
C CYS A 94 28.69 -12.61 1.59
N VAL A 95 27.49 -12.04 1.54
CA VAL A 95 27.11 -11.01 0.55
C VAL A 95 26.26 -9.95 1.24
N LEU A 96 26.69 -8.68 1.17
CA LEU A 96 25.93 -7.50 1.57
C LEU A 96 25.46 -6.76 0.31
N ILE A 97 24.15 -6.54 0.22
CA ILE A 97 23.50 -5.87 -0.92
C ILE A 97 22.82 -4.61 -0.42
N ARG A 98 23.10 -3.48 -1.09
CA ARG A 98 22.35 -2.24 -0.95
C ARG A 98 21.21 -2.24 -1.96
N HIS A 99 19.98 -2.14 -1.49
CA HIS A 99 18.78 -2.14 -2.30
C HIS A 99 18.24 -0.73 -2.46
N GLU A 100 17.67 -0.45 -3.62
CA GLU A 100 16.86 0.74 -3.86
C GLU A 100 15.52 0.28 -4.43
N MET A 101 14.44 0.61 -3.73
CA MET A 101 13.10 0.16 -4.07
C MET A 101 12.15 1.35 -3.97
N LEU A 102 11.33 1.58 -4.99
CA LEU A 102 10.20 2.49 -4.85
C LEU A 102 9.17 1.87 -3.92
N ILE A 103 8.51 2.64 -3.05
CA ILE A 103 7.45 2.19 -2.14
C ILE A 103 6.23 3.13 -2.16
N GLY A 104 5.03 2.56 -1.97
CA GLY A 104 3.77 3.30 -1.88
C GLY A 104 3.10 3.65 -3.22
N GLU A 105 1.81 3.99 -3.15
CA GLU A 105 1.01 4.39 -4.32
C GLU A 105 1.61 5.60 -5.01
N LEU A 106 1.99 6.62 -4.23
CA LEU A 106 2.88 7.69 -4.67
C LEU A 106 4.32 7.25 -4.38
N PRO A 107 5.11 6.90 -5.40
CA PRO A 107 6.39 6.22 -5.21
C PRO A 107 7.41 7.07 -4.47
N GLU A 108 7.98 6.55 -3.38
CA GLU A 108 9.15 7.09 -2.68
C GLU A 108 10.32 6.12 -2.77
N VAL A 109 11.54 6.62 -2.92
CA VAL A 109 12.75 5.78 -2.95
C VAL A 109 13.10 5.31 -1.54
N CYS A 110 13.14 4.00 -1.36
CA CYS A 110 13.50 3.31 -0.12
C CYS A 110 14.82 2.56 -0.29
N VAL A 111 15.82 2.90 0.53
CA VAL A 111 17.14 2.26 0.57
C VAL A 111 17.28 1.38 1.80
N PHE A 112 17.49 0.08 1.62
CA PHE A 112 17.75 -0.84 2.73
C PHE A 112 18.87 -1.80 2.36
N TYR A 113 19.41 -2.49 3.35
CA TYR A 113 20.47 -3.46 3.18
C TYR A 113 19.96 -4.85 3.48
N SER A 114 20.43 -5.85 2.72
CA SER A 114 20.31 -7.25 3.10
C SER A 114 21.70 -7.88 3.21
N LEU A 115 21.91 -8.62 4.28
CA LEU A 115 23.13 -9.35 4.55
C LEU A 115 22.80 -10.85 4.61
N THR A 116 23.52 -11.63 3.80
CA THR A 116 23.50 -13.09 3.87
C THR A 116 24.89 -13.56 4.32
N MET A 117 24.96 -14.25 5.45
CA MET A 117 26.19 -14.77 6.07
C MET A 117 26.19 -16.29 6.10
N HIS A 118 27.37 -16.87 6.32
CA HIS A 118 27.59 -18.31 6.45
C HIS A 118 27.27 -19.10 5.18
N MET A 119 27.73 -18.58 4.05
CA MET A 119 27.57 -19.20 2.74
C MET A 119 28.78 -20.08 2.42
N LYS A 120 28.59 -21.37 2.12
CA LYS A 120 29.69 -22.25 1.65
C LYS A 120 30.11 -21.99 0.20
N GLN A 121 29.31 -21.23 -0.53
CA GLN A 121 29.63 -20.77 -1.88
C GLN A 121 29.01 -19.40 -2.11
N VAL A 122 29.82 -18.45 -2.55
CA VAL A 122 29.38 -17.21 -3.21
C VAL A 122 29.60 -17.37 -4.71
N ARG A 123 28.66 -16.91 -5.53
CA ARG A 123 28.75 -17.02 -7.01
C ARG A 123 29.96 -16.24 -7.55
N ALA A 124 30.70 -16.83 -8.49
CA ALA A 124 31.93 -16.26 -9.04
C ALA A 124 31.74 -14.87 -9.67
N GLU A 125 30.53 -14.57 -10.18
CA GLU A 125 30.20 -13.26 -10.72
C GLU A 125 30.18 -12.16 -9.63
N ILE A 126 29.91 -12.54 -8.38
CA ILE A 126 29.76 -11.68 -7.19
C ILE A 126 31.03 -11.66 -6.33
N GLN A 127 31.79 -12.76 -6.31
CA GLN A 127 32.99 -12.93 -5.48
C GLN A 127 33.95 -11.75 -5.57
N SER A 128 34.29 -11.17 -4.41
CA SER A 128 35.31 -10.13 -4.24
C SER A 128 35.12 -8.87 -5.12
N LYS A 129 33.87 -8.57 -5.52
CA LYS A 129 33.52 -7.41 -6.34
C LYS A 129 32.45 -6.56 -5.66
N SER A 130 32.79 -5.32 -5.32
CA SER A 130 31.80 -4.28 -5.01
C SER A 130 31.29 -3.62 -6.29
N GLY A 131 30.04 -3.16 -6.29
CA GLY A 131 29.43 -2.45 -7.42
C GLY A 131 28.72 -3.36 -8.43
N ILE A 132 28.55 -4.64 -8.13
CA ILE A 132 27.84 -5.57 -9.01
C ILE A 132 26.34 -5.42 -8.84
N ASN A 133 25.63 -5.13 -9.93
CA ASN A 133 24.18 -5.13 -9.94
C ASN A 133 23.65 -6.57 -9.86
N VAL A 134 22.69 -6.79 -8.98
CA VAL A 134 21.98 -8.06 -8.85
C VAL A 134 20.47 -7.84 -9.00
N LYS A 135 19.79 -8.89 -9.47
CA LYS A 135 18.35 -8.90 -9.67
C LYS A 135 17.63 -9.70 -8.60
N ARG A 136 16.40 -9.30 -8.26
CA ARG A 136 15.53 -10.09 -7.39
C ARG A 136 15.44 -11.53 -7.90
N GLY A 137 15.76 -12.49 -7.04
CA GLY A 137 15.74 -13.91 -7.39
C GLY A 137 17.00 -14.42 -8.13
N GLN A 138 17.96 -13.55 -8.45
CA GLN A 138 19.27 -13.98 -8.95
C GLN A 138 19.98 -14.79 -7.88
N ILE A 139 20.53 -15.94 -8.27
CA ILE A 139 21.33 -16.78 -7.37
C ILE A 139 22.58 -16.02 -6.96
N ILE A 140 22.80 -15.90 -5.65
CA ILE A 140 24.00 -15.28 -5.08
C ILE A 140 24.97 -16.30 -4.47
N GLY A 141 24.48 -17.50 -4.16
CA GLY A 141 25.30 -18.56 -3.60
C GLY A 141 24.50 -19.72 -3.04
N THR A 142 25.07 -20.43 -2.07
CA THR A 142 24.43 -21.56 -1.39
C THR A 142 24.64 -21.51 0.12
N THR A 143 23.71 -22.11 0.84
CA THR A 143 23.76 -22.25 2.30
C THR A 143 24.98 -23.06 2.74
N GLY A 144 25.69 -22.54 3.74
CA GLY A 144 26.81 -23.20 4.38
C GLY A 144 26.47 -23.75 5.76
N MET A 145 27.39 -23.57 6.69
CA MET A 145 27.26 -24.05 8.06
C MET A 145 27.41 -22.93 9.08
N VAL A 146 26.67 -23.07 10.17
CA VAL A 146 26.77 -22.24 11.38
C VAL A 146 26.85 -23.18 12.56
N SER A 147 27.94 -23.12 13.33
CA SER A 147 28.12 -23.92 14.54
C SER A 147 27.87 -25.42 14.29
N GLY A 148 28.35 -25.92 13.15
CA GLY A 148 28.18 -27.32 12.71
C GLY A 148 26.80 -27.70 12.17
N ARG A 149 25.85 -26.76 12.05
CA ARG A 149 24.51 -26.99 11.48
C ARG A 149 24.41 -26.42 10.07
N ASN A 150 23.71 -27.11 9.17
CA ASN A 150 23.40 -26.60 7.82
C ASN A 150 22.38 -25.46 7.92
N ALA A 151 22.87 -24.23 7.86
CA ALA A 151 22.10 -23.02 8.10
C ALA A 151 22.81 -21.80 7.50
N TYR A 152 22.11 -20.68 7.46
CA TYR A 152 22.67 -19.37 7.13
C TYR A 152 22.03 -18.31 8.02
N HIS A 153 22.73 -17.17 8.16
CA HIS A 153 22.20 -15.99 8.83
C HIS A 153 21.71 -15.00 7.76
N PHE A 154 20.52 -14.43 7.98
CA PHE A 154 19.95 -13.40 7.11
C PHE A 154 19.48 -12.20 7.92
N GLN A 155 19.89 -11.02 7.51
CA GLN A 155 19.65 -9.76 8.21
C GLN A 155 19.22 -8.67 7.24
N MET A 156 18.34 -7.78 7.70
CA MET A 156 17.96 -6.57 6.99
C MET A 156 18.03 -5.36 7.91
N CYS A 157 18.61 -4.28 7.42
CA CYS A 157 18.77 -3.04 8.19
C CYS A 157 18.70 -1.78 7.31
N CYS A 158 18.54 -0.62 7.94
CA CYS A 158 18.59 0.67 7.27
C CYS A 158 19.10 1.81 8.19
N SER A 159 19.40 2.96 7.59
CA SER A 159 19.76 4.18 8.33
C SER A 159 18.54 4.87 8.94
N ALA A 160 18.77 5.84 9.83
CA ALA A 160 17.69 6.64 10.43
C ALA A 160 16.95 7.51 9.39
N GLU A 161 17.66 8.07 8.42
CA GLU A 161 17.08 8.81 7.30
C GLU A 161 16.14 7.92 6.49
N MET A 162 16.54 6.67 6.27
CA MET A 162 15.66 5.72 5.61
C MET A 162 14.44 5.40 6.45
N LEU A 163 14.59 5.13 7.75
CA LEU A 163 13.44 4.79 8.58
C LEU A 163 12.36 5.89 8.56
N LYS A 164 12.77 7.17 8.52
CA LYS A 164 11.87 8.31 8.29
C LYS A 164 11.12 8.24 6.97
N ILE A 165 11.74 7.76 5.89
CA ILE A 165 11.04 7.55 4.62
C ILE A 165 10.02 6.40 4.79
N LEU A 166 10.45 5.27 5.36
CA LEU A 166 9.65 4.04 5.47
C LEU A 166 8.39 4.24 6.32
N CYS A 167 8.52 4.82 7.52
CA CYS A 167 7.43 4.93 8.49
C CYS A 167 7.19 6.34 9.06
N GLY A 168 8.00 7.33 8.71
CA GLY A 168 7.77 8.74 9.10
C GLY A 168 8.43 9.18 10.40
N ARG A 169 9.12 8.27 11.10
CA ARG A 169 9.82 8.54 12.36
C ARG A 169 11.08 7.68 12.49
N ASP A 170 11.97 8.06 13.39
CA ASP A 170 13.16 7.32 13.78
C ASP A 170 13.32 7.27 15.31
N HIS A 171 12.24 7.44 16.05
CA HIS A 171 12.22 7.32 17.51
C HIS A 171 10.77 7.20 18.00
N GLY A 172 10.60 6.51 19.12
CA GLY A 172 9.35 6.47 19.89
C GLY A 172 8.06 6.13 19.11
N CYS A 173 6.95 6.62 19.64
CA CYS A 173 5.60 6.35 19.13
C CYS A 173 5.22 7.25 17.95
N LEU A 174 4.20 6.83 17.19
CA LEU A 174 3.60 7.64 16.14
C LEU A 174 3.03 8.94 16.73
N ASN A 175 3.36 10.09 16.12
CA ASN A 175 2.80 11.37 16.52
C ASN A 175 1.31 11.46 16.09
N ILE A 176 0.41 11.26 17.06
CA ILE A 176 -1.04 11.29 16.83
C ILE A 176 -1.64 12.69 16.81
N THR A 177 -0.88 13.74 17.16
CA THR A 177 -1.39 15.12 17.21
C THR A 177 -1.40 15.79 15.84
N ALA A 178 -0.82 15.14 14.82
CA ALA A 178 -0.76 15.61 13.44
C ALA A 178 -1.39 14.58 12.49
N PRO A 179 -1.92 14.99 11.33
CA PRO A 179 -2.41 14.05 10.33
C PRO A 179 -1.27 13.20 9.76
N GLY A 180 -1.61 12.02 9.24
CA GLY A 180 -0.65 11.14 8.56
C GLY A 180 -0.01 11.77 7.32
N ARG A 181 1.10 11.17 6.90
CA ARG A 181 1.93 11.72 5.82
C ARG A 181 1.24 11.58 4.46
N ALA A 182 1.60 12.47 3.53
CA ALA A 182 1.10 12.40 2.16
C ALA A 182 1.66 11.20 1.37
N LYS A 183 2.89 10.76 1.69
CA LYS A 183 3.62 9.67 1.05
C LYS A 183 4.68 9.08 2.00
N PRO A 184 5.05 7.79 1.85
CA PRO A 184 4.37 6.77 1.04
C PRO A 184 3.02 6.35 1.67
N ARG A 185 2.04 6.00 0.83
CA ARG A 185 0.72 5.50 1.27
C ARG A 185 0.43 4.15 0.65
N TYR A 186 0.03 3.16 1.45
CA TYR A 186 -0.32 1.82 0.98
C TYR A 186 -1.02 1.03 2.10
N GLY A 187 -1.61 -0.11 1.73
CA GLY A 187 -2.14 -1.08 2.69
C GLY A 187 -3.39 -0.60 3.43
N ASN A 188 -3.49 -1.01 4.70
CA ASN A 188 -4.63 -0.71 5.56
C ASN A 188 -4.72 0.77 5.95
N ARG A 189 -5.87 1.19 6.49
CA ARG A 189 -6.09 2.54 7.03
C ARG A 189 -6.23 2.50 8.54
N TYR A 190 -5.77 3.56 9.17
CA TYR A 190 -5.75 3.70 10.62
C TYR A 190 -6.27 5.08 11.01
N PHE A 191 -7.05 5.14 12.09
CA PHE A 191 -7.66 6.40 12.52
C PHE A 191 -7.48 6.61 14.02
N TYR A 192 -7.35 7.88 14.40
CA TYR A 192 -7.42 8.32 15.78
C TYR A 192 -8.65 9.20 15.95
N LEU A 193 -9.52 8.80 16.87
CA LEU A 193 -10.70 9.56 17.26
C LEU A 193 -10.47 10.15 18.65
N PRO A 194 -10.34 11.48 18.79
CA PRO A 194 -10.25 12.09 20.11
C PRO A 194 -11.54 11.87 20.91
N ALA A 195 -11.45 11.97 22.24
CA ALA A 195 -12.64 12.06 23.08
C ALA A 195 -13.53 13.24 22.62
N GLY A 196 -14.84 13.06 22.64
CA GLY A 196 -15.79 14.02 22.11
C GLY A 196 -16.08 13.87 20.60
N THR A 197 -15.58 12.83 19.94
CA THR A 197 -15.90 12.58 18.52
C THR A 197 -17.39 12.22 18.36
N PRO A 198 -18.15 12.91 17.48
CA PRO A 198 -19.56 12.61 17.26
C PRO A 198 -19.79 11.22 16.65
N VAL A 199 -20.75 10.47 17.19
CA VAL A 199 -21.16 9.15 16.68
C VAL A 199 -22.64 9.20 16.30
N TYR A 200 -22.98 8.62 15.14
CA TYR A 200 -24.33 8.67 14.56
C TYR A 200 -24.99 7.29 14.55
N LYS A 201 -26.31 7.25 14.74
CA LYS A 201 -27.12 6.02 14.63
C LYS A 201 -27.71 5.91 13.23
N GLY A 202 -27.84 4.69 12.72
CA GLY A 202 -28.50 4.40 11.45
C GLY A 202 -28.28 2.94 11.05
N GLY A 203 -29.33 2.31 10.52
CA GLY A 203 -29.23 0.94 9.97
C GLY A 203 -28.43 0.87 8.68
N SER A 204 -28.38 1.99 7.96
CA SER A 204 -27.51 2.23 6.81
C SER A 204 -27.03 3.68 6.81
N PRO A 205 -25.96 4.00 6.07
CA PRO A 205 -25.48 5.38 5.93
C PRO A 205 -26.49 6.35 5.29
N ASN A 206 -27.42 5.86 4.47
CA ASN A 206 -28.49 6.67 3.90
C ASN A 206 -29.56 7.06 4.94
N GLY A 207 -29.60 6.35 6.08
CA GLY A 207 -30.54 6.56 7.18
C GLY A 207 -29.85 7.02 8.46
N LEU A 208 -28.72 7.73 8.36
CA LEU A 208 -28.06 8.32 9.51
C LEU A 208 -28.94 9.37 10.18
N SER A 209 -28.90 9.41 11.50
CA SER A 209 -29.55 10.46 12.29
C SER A 209 -28.99 11.84 11.93
N THR A 210 -29.85 12.86 11.89
CA THR A 210 -29.43 14.24 11.60
C THR A 210 -28.45 14.78 12.65
N PHE A 211 -28.60 14.34 13.90
CA PHE A 211 -27.76 14.70 15.03
C PHE A 211 -26.99 13.49 15.54
N PRO A 212 -25.79 13.68 16.14
CA PRO A 212 -25.07 12.59 16.75
C PRO A 212 -25.89 11.98 17.89
N CYS A 213 -25.88 10.66 18.00
CA CYS A 213 -26.57 9.93 19.06
C CYS A 213 -25.79 9.99 20.38
N CYS A 214 -24.46 10.13 20.31
CA CYS A 214 -23.57 10.34 21.43
C CYS A 214 -22.23 10.93 20.93
N HIS A 215 -21.36 11.25 21.87
CA HIS A 215 -19.96 11.57 21.60
C HIS A 215 -19.09 10.53 22.32
N THR A 216 -17.94 10.19 21.74
CA THR A 216 -17.00 9.25 22.38
C THR A 216 -16.56 9.80 23.74
N SER A 217 -16.59 8.97 24.79
CA SER A 217 -16.16 9.36 26.13
C SER A 217 -14.65 9.19 26.35
N VAL A 218 -13.99 8.48 25.45
CA VAL A 218 -12.55 8.16 25.48
C VAL A 218 -11.98 8.34 24.07
N GLU A 219 -10.66 8.43 24.00
CA GLU A 219 -9.92 8.35 22.76
C GLU A 219 -9.98 6.94 22.18
N LEU A 220 -10.14 6.81 20.87
CA LEU A 220 -10.24 5.53 20.18
C LEU A 220 -9.22 5.45 19.04
N TYR A 221 -8.63 4.27 18.89
CA TYR A 221 -7.65 3.94 17.85
C TYR A 221 -8.21 2.85 16.97
N LEU A 222 -8.36 3.14 15.68
CA LEU A 222 -9.03 2.26 14.74
C LEU A 222 -8.04 1.59 13.79
N ILE A 223 -8.25 0.32 13.54
CA ILE A 223 -7.63 -0.45 12.45
C ILE A 223 -8.73 -0.78 11.46
N HIS A 224 -8.65 -0.22 10.26
CA HIS A 224 -9.60 -0.46 9.20
C HIS A 224 -8.93 -1.28 8.08
N GLN A 225 -9.32 -2.55 7.99
CA GLN A 225 -8.74 -3.55 7.10
C GLN A 225 -9.85 -4.22 6.29
N GLY A 226 -9.89 -3.92 4.99
CA GLY A 226 -10.92 -4.44 4.09
C GLY A 226 -12.32 -4.05 4.56
N SER A 227 -13.14 -5.04 4.90
CA SER A 227 -14.51 -4.85 5.40
C SER A 227 -14.61 -4.91 6.93
N LYS A 228 -13.50 -4.78 7.65
CA LYS A 228 -13.47 -4.87 9.12
C LYS A 228 -12.89 -3.61 9.73
N THR A 229 -13.53 -3.14 10.80
CA THR A 229 -12.96 -2.10 11.66
C THR A 229 -12.83 -2.65 13.07
N ARG A 230 -11.59 -2.65 13.58
CA ARG A 230 -11.30 -2.94 14.98
C ARG A 230 -11.06 -1.64 15.73
N THR A 231 -11.74 -1.49 16.86
CA THR A 231 -11.56 -0.36 17.77
C THR A 231 -10.74 -0.78 18.97
N MET A 232 -9.77 0.05 19.31
CA MET A 232 -8.93 -0.08 20.49
C MET A 232 -9.01 1.20 21.33
N HIS A 233 -8.71 1.10 22.61
CA HIS A 233 -8.39 2.23 23.49
C HIS A 233 -7.00 2.04 24.09
N LYS A 234 -6.42 3.09 24.68
CA LYS A 234 -5.09 3.02 25.29
C LYS A 234 -5.21 3.15 26.81
N ILE A 235 -4.73 2.14 27.54
CA ILE A 235 -4.64 2.12 29.02
C ILE A 235 -3.20 1.76 29.38
N ASP A 236 -2.54 2.59 30.20
CA ASP A 236 -1.17 2.35 30.69
C ASP A 236 -0.17 1.92 29.58
N GLU A 237 -0.18 2.65 28.47
CA GLU A 237 0.64 2.38 27.26
C GLU A 237 0.27 1.12 26.45
N ILE A 238 -0.79 0.41 26.83
CA ILE A 238 -1.26 -0.79 26.14
C ILE A 238 -2.53 -0.48 25.35
N TYR A 239 -2.56 -0.94 24.10
CA TYR A 239 -3.76 -0.90 23.27
C TYR A 239 -4.62 -2.14 23.53
N GLU A 240 -5.78 -1.94 24.14
CA GLU A 240 -6.75 -3.01 24.39
C GLU A 240 -7.95 -2.90 23.45
N SER A 241 -8.53 -4.04 23.08
CA SER A 241 -9.66 -4.07 22.15
C SER A 241 -10.95 -3.64 22.85
N VAL A 242 -11.62 -2.65 22.26
CA VAL A 242 -12.99 -2.25 22.61
C VAL A 242 -14.00 -3.15 21.89
N GLY A 243 -13.70 -3.49 20.62
CA GLY A 243 -14.52 -4.40 19.83
C GLY A 243 -14.15 -4.37 18.35
N GLU A 244 -14.82 -5.23 17.58
CA GLU A 244 -14.66 -5.33 16.13
C GLU A 244 -16.05 -5.35 15.49
N THR A 245 -16.20 -4.65 14.36
CA THR A 245 -17.38 -4.77 13.51
C THR A 245 -16.98 -5.32 12.14
N ALA A 246 -17.71 -6.34 11.70
CA ALA A 246 -17.59 -6.93 10.38
C ALA A 246 -18.61 -6.27 9.45
N ILE A 247 -18.26 -6.07 8.17
CA ILE A 247 -19.04 -5.28 7.22
C ILE A 247 -18.97 -3.78 7.59
N ALA A 248 -17.79 -3.31 7.98
CA ALA A 248 -17.47 -1.89 7.97
C ALA A 248 -17.52 -1.42 6.51
N VAL A 249 -18.64 -0.82 6.11
CA VAL A 249 -18.82 -0.25 4.79
C VAL A 249 -18.17 1.12 4.78
N ASN A 250 -17.27 1.38 3.83
CA ASN A 250 -16.81 2.73 3.54
C ASN A 250 -17.88 3.42 2.72
N TYR A 251 -18.74 4.17 3.40
CA TYR A 251 -19.78 4.93 2.73
C TYR A 251 -19.29 6.34 2.45
N ILE A 252 -19.11 6.61 1.17
CA ILE A 252 -18.66 7.90 0.67
C ILE A 252 -19.87 8.61 0.08
N CYS A 253 -20.08 9.85 0.50
CA CYS A 253 -21.20 10.67 0.09
C CYS A 253 -20.83 12.15 0.03
N GLU A 254 -21.83 12.97 -0.26
CA GLU A 254 -21.76 14.41 -0.20
C GLU A 254 -21.19 14.86 1.16
N PRO A 255 -20.37 15.92 1.20
CA PRO A 255 -19.75 16.36 2.43
C PRO A 255 -20.80 16.82 3.44
N ALA A 256 -20.77 16.23 4.63
CA ALA A 256 -21.55 16.69 5.76
C ALA A 256 -21.15 18.14 6.13
N PRO A 257 -22.04 18.94 6.75
CA PRO A 257 -21.76 20.34 7.05
C PRO A 257 -20.44 20.61 7.78
N ALA A 258 -20.00 19.69 8.67
CA ALA A 258 -18.74 19.80 9.41
C ALA A 258 -17.49 19.56 8.55
N VAL A 259 -17.64 18.96 7.37
CA VAL A 259 -16.55 18.57 6.45
C VAL A 259 -16.40 19.56 5.28
N ILE A 260 -17.45 20.33 4.98
CA ILE A 260 -17.45 21.34 3.91
C ILE A 260 -16.27 22.31 4.10
N GLY A 261 -15.52 22.54 3.01
CA GLY A 261 -14.32 23.38 3.01
C GLY A 261 -13.02 22.65 3.33
N TYR A 262 -13.08 21.44 3.90
CA TYR A 262 -11.91 20.59 4.18
C TYR A 262 -11.76 19.44 3.18
N LYS A 263 -12.87 18.78 2.82
CA LYS A 263 -12.93 17.70 1.83
C LYS A 263 -14.10 17.91 0.87
N THR A 264 -14.02 17.24 -0.28
CA THR A 264 -15.09 17.22 -1.29
C THR A 264 -16.12 16.12 -1.06
N TYR A 265 -15.97 15.33 0.02
CA TYR A 265 -16.84 14.22 0.38
C TYR A 265 -16.75 13.94 1.88
N SER A 266 -17.78 13.29 2.42
CA SER A 266 -17.74 12.62 3.72
C SER A 266 -17.46 11.13 3.54
N GLU A 267 -16.76 10.53 4.50
CA GLU A 267 -16.52 9.09 4.53
C GLU A 267 -16.93 8.55 5.88
N TRP A 268 -18.00 7.77 5.88
CA TRP A 268 -18.56 7.18 7.08
C TRP A 268 -18.08 5.75 7.24
N ILE A 269 -17.50 5.46 8.39
CA ILE A 269 -17.14 4.10 8.81
C ILE A 269 -17.93 3.71 10.04
N ARG A 270 -18.28 2.43 10.12
CA ARG A 270 -18.93 1.85 11.29
C ARG A 270 -17.87 1.47 12.32
N VAL A 271 -18.12 1.82 13.58
CA VAL A 271 -17.18 1.62 14.70
C VAL A 271 -17.90 1.10 15.93
N VAL A 272 -17.23 0.22 16.68
CA VAL A 272 -17.64 -0.16 18.04
C VAL A 272 -16.99 0.83 19.03
N PHE A 273 -17.73 1.23 20.05
CA PHE A 273 -17.25 2.10 21.14
C PHE A 273 -17.83 1.61 22.48
N PRO A 274 -17.35 2.06 23.66
CA PRO A 274 -17.80 1.54 24.95
C PRO A 274 -19.32 1.61 25.24
N GLY A 275 -20.08 2.41 24.47
CA GLY A 275 -21.54 2.54 24.57
C GLY A 275 -22.33 1.85 23.45
N GLY A 276 -21.70 1.08 22.57
CA GLY A 276 -22.37 0.34 21.50
C GLY A 276 -21.66 0.45 20.15
N GLU A 277 -22.44 0.61 19.09
CA GLU A 277 -21.93 0.70 17.71
C GLU A 277 -22.62 1.86 16.99
N GLY A 278 -21.87 2.54 16.12
CA GLY A 278 -22.40 3.66 15.33
C GLY A 278 -21.47 4.06 14.20
N TRP A 279 -21.79 5.18 13.56
CA TRP A 279 -21.06 5.72 12.41
C TRP A 279 -20.28 6.96 12.78
N VAL A 280 -19.04 7.05 12.28
CA VAL A 280 -18.16 8.20 12.43
C VAL A 280 -17.71 8.66 11.05
N ASP A 281 -17.73 9.97 10.82
CA ASP A 281 -17.18 10.58 9.62
C ASP A 281 -15.67 10.78 9.79
N VAL A 282 -14.88 9.97 9.11
CA VAL A 282 -13.40 10.03 9.16
C VAL A 282 -12.82 11.12 8.27
N CYS A 283 -13.64 11.85 7.52
CA CYS A 283 -13.24 13.09 6.85
C CYS A 283 -13.36 14.33 7.74
N SER A 284 -13.90 14.19 8.96
CA SER A 284 -13.91 15.26 9.95
C SER A 284 -12.50 15.78 10.21
N PRO A 285 -12.28 17.12 10.28
CA PRO A 285 -10.97 17.69 10.57
C PRO A 285 -10.43 17.34 11.98
N ALA A 286 -11.28 16.81 12.86
CA ALA A 286 -10.88 16.32 14.18
C ALA A 286 -10.27 14.90 14.16
N VAL A 287 -10.39 14.18 13.04
CA VAL A 287 -9.93 12.79 12.89
C VAL A 287 -8.61 12.77 12.13
N ASN A 288 -7.58 12.20 12.75
CA ASN A 288 -6.31 11.95 12.08
C ASN A 288 -6.31 10.55 11.43
N THR A 289 -5.73 10.46 10.24
CA THR A 289 -5.71 9.24 9.40
C THR A 289 -4.29 8.87 9.00
N TRP A 290 -3.96 7.58 9.04
CA TRP A 290 -2.69 6.98 8.63
C TRP A 290 -2.90 5.71 7.80
N THR A 291 -1.81 5.15 7.30
CA THR A 291 -1.78 3.92 6.49
C THR A 291 -0.76 2.89 7.01
N ASP A 292 -0.63 1.73 6.36
CA ASP A 292 0.45 0.77 6.66
C ASP A 292 1.83 1.44 6.50
N GLY A 293 1.95 2.54 5.74
CA GLY A 293 3.17 3.32 5.58
C GLY A 293 3.55 4.23 6.76
N ASP A 294 2.79 4.23 7.86
CA ASP A 294 3.07 5.08 9.05
C ASP A 294 3.40 4.25 10.30
N PHE A 295 3.33 2.92 10.18
CA PHE A 295 3.62 1.94 11.22
C PHE A 295 2.95 2.29 12.57
N PRO A 296 1.61 2.36 12.66
CA PRO A 296 0.94 2.81 13.89
C PRO A 296 1.16 1.85 15.05
N ASP A 297 1.35 2.39 16.26
CA ASP A 297 1.68 1.58 17.45
C ASP A 297 0.52 0.65 17.83
N TRP A 298 -0.73 1.09 17.66
CA TRP A 298 -1.92 0.26 17.86
C TRP A 298 -2.10 -0.86 16.82
N ALA A 299 -1.33 -0.82 15.73
CA ALA A 299 -1.22 -1.91 14.77
C ALA A 299 -0.08 -2.90 15.13
N GLY A 300 0.56 -2.73 16.29
CA GLY A 300 1.61 -3.58 16.83
C GLY A 300 3.03 -3.20 16.42
N TRP A 301 3.23 -2.06 15.76
CA TRP A 301 4.56 -1.57 15.40
C TRP A 301 5.26 -0.92 16.59
N ILE A 302 6.52 -1.29 16.82
CA ILE A 302 7.30 -0.78 17.95
C ILE A 302 8.71 -0.45 17.45
N LEU A 303 9.11 0.81 17.60
CA LEU A 303 10.51 1.22 17.49
C LEU A 303 11.15 1.04 18.87
N VAL A 304 12.28 0.35 18.91
CA VAL A 304 13.06 0.08 20.12
C VAL A 304 14.36 0.86 20.04
N ASP A 305 14.37 2.00 20.74
CA ASP A 305 15.47 2.95 20.87
C ASP A 305 15.74 3.35 22.32
N ASP A 306 15.19 2.59 23.28
CA ASP A 306 15.38 2.80 24.72
C ASP A 306 16.72 2.25 25.24
N ASP A 307 17.43 1.48 24.41
CA ASP A 307 18.78 1.00 24.71
C ASP A 307 19.85 1.93 24.13
N SER A 308 20.42 2.76 25.01
CA SER A 308 21.49 3.69 24.65
C SER A 308 22.89 3.11 24.79
N THR A 309 23.04 1.88 25.30
CA THR A 309 24.36 1.28 25.45
C THR A 309 24.88 0.84 24.08
N VAL A 310 26.20 0.79 24.00
CA VAL A 310 26.93 0.30 22.83
C VAL A 310 27.58 -1.04 23.13
N ASP A 311 27.17 -1.69 24.22
CA ASP A 311 27.73 -2.95 24.71
C ASP A 311 27.07 -4.19 24.10
N SER A 312 26.26 -4.03 23.05
CA SER A 312 25.55 -5.10 22.33
C SER A 312 24.72 -6.08 23.20
N GLN A 313 24.64 -5.88 24.51
CA GLN A 313 23.73 -6.55 25.42
C GLN A 313 22.34 -5.93 25.22
N CYS A 314 21.28 -6.74 25.25
CA CYS A 314 19.92 -6.22 25.18
C CYS A 314 19.50 -5.66 26.55
N ASN A 315 19.64 -4.34 26.72
CA ASN A 315 19.22 -3.63 27.92
C ASN A 315 17.84 -2.96 27.77
N SER A 316 17.13 -3.26 26.68
CA SER A 316 15.81 -2.68 26.38
C SER A 316 14.74 -3.20 27.35
N GLU A 317 14.13 -2.27 28.07
CA GLU A 317 12.99 -2.53 28.94
C GLU A 317 11.75 -2.93 28.12
N ILE A 318 11.62 -2.38 26.91
CA ILE A 318 10.55 -2.74 25.96
C ILE A 318 10.65 -4.22 25.59
N ILE A 319 11.83 -4.69 25.22
CA ILE A 319 12.05 -6.11 24.85
C ILE A 319 11.85 -7.01 26.07
N ARG A 320 12.41 -6.65 27.23
CA ARG A 320 12.27 -7.40 28.48
C ARG A 320 10.80 -7.63 28.84
N ARG A 321 9.99 -6.56 28.89
CA ARG A 321 8.54 -6.63 29.17
C ARG A 321 7.78 -7.47 28.14
N ARG A 322 8.21 -7.45 26.88
CA ARG A 322 7.56 -8.23 25.82
C ARG A 322 7.78 -9.72 26.00
N ARG A 323 9.01 -10.13 26.35
CA ARG A 323 9.38 -11.53 26.61
C ARG A 323 8.71 -12.09 27.87
N GLU A 324 8.60 -11.30 28.94
CA GLU A 324 7.90 -11.70 30.17
C GLU A 324 6.43 -12.08 29.93
N LYS A 325 5.78 -11.45 28.94
CA LYS A 325 4.39 -11.76 28.55
C LYS A 325 4.27 -13.02 27.67
N GLN A 326 5.34 -13.79 27.46
CA GLN A 326 5.42 -14.97 26.58
C GLN A 326 4.93 -14.70 25.15
N SER A 327 5.10 -13.46 24.67
CA SER A 327 4.77 -13.10 23.30
C SER A 327 6.04 -12.99 22.48
N GLU A 328 6.30 -14.00 21.66
CA GLU A 328 7.54 -14.12 20.88
C GLU A 328 7.46 -13.50 19.46
N ASP A 329 6.34 -12.87 19.10
CA ASP A 329 6.21 -12.20 17.81
C ASP A 329 6.87 -10.83 17.82
N PHE A 330 8.09 -10.78 17.28
CA PHE A 330 8.89 -9.58 17.04
C PHE A 330 8.86 -9.10 15.58
N THR A 331 7.97 -9.63 14.73
CA THR A 331 7.93 -9.29 13.28
C THR A 331 7.59 -7.82 12.98
N ARG A 332 7.11 -7.07 13.98
CA ARG A 332 6.80 -5.64 13.90
C ARG A 332 7.68 -4.76 14.80
N PHE A 333 8.78 -5.32 15.31
CA PHE A 333 9.78 -4.60 16.08
C PHE A 333 10.89 -4.12 15.16
N ILE A 334 11.35 -2.90 15.41
CA ILE A 334 12.46 -2.27 14.69
C ILE A 334 13.43 -1.79 15.75
N CYS A 335 14.59 -2.43 15.84
CA CYS A 335 15.49 -2.26 16.98
C CYS A 335 16.76 -1.51 16.55
N LYS A 336 17.16 -0.53 17.35
CA LYS A 336 18.32 0.31 17.09
C LYS A 336 19.51 -0.19 17.91
N PHE A 337 20.54 -0.73 17.26
CA PHE A 337 21.77 -1.17 17.92
C PHE A 337 22.95 -1.26 16.93
N PRO A 338 24.20 -1.37 17.43
CA PRO A 338 25.39 -1.41 16.57
C PRO A 338 25.43 -2.60 15.61
N MET A 339 26.08 -2.44 14.46
CA MET A 339 26.27 -3.51 13.48
C MET A 339 27.19 -4.62 14.03
N GLU A 340 26.71 -5.86 14.10
CA GLU A 340 27.47 -7.04 14.60
C GLU A 340 28.85 -7.19 13.92
N TRP A 341 28.91 -6.86 12.64
CA TRP A 341 30.04 -7.14 11.76
C TRP A 341 31.11 -6.04 11.69
N ASP A 342 31.05 -5.07 12.62
CA ASP A 342 32.08 -4.05 12.86
C ASP A 342 33.08 -4.48 13.94
N PHE A 343 34.27 -4.90 13.51
CA PHE A 343 35.30 -5.36 14.44
C PHE A 343 35.92 -4.23 15.28
N SER A 344 35.89 -2.98 14.79
CA SER A 344 36.58 -1.87 15.45
C SER A 344 36.01 -1.56 16.85
N SER A 345 34.73 -1.87 17.05
CA SER A 345 33.99 -1.71 18.30
C SER A 345 33.83 -3.01 19.10
N PHE A 346 34.56 -4.09 18.77
CA PHE A 346 34.36 -5.41 19.41
C PHE A 346 34.47 -5.37 20.94
N ASP A 347 35.54 -4.79 21.50
CA ASP A 347 35.74 -4.82 22.95
C ASP A 347 34.71 -3.96 23.70
N GLU A 348 34.29 -2.85 23.10
CA GLU A 348 33.22 -2.01 23.63
C GLU A 348 31.89 -2.79 23.68
N ARG A 349 31.65 -3.64 22.66
CA ARG A 349 30.44 -4.44 22.50
C ARG A 349 30.40 -5.76 23.26
N TYR A 350 31.52 -6.32 23.69
CA TYR A 350 31.48 -7.68 24.25
C TYR A 350 32.27 -7.87 25.54
N SER A 351 32.98 -6.84 26.03
CA SER A 351 33.75 -6.95 27.27
C SER A 351 32.90 -7.28 28.51
N TRP A 352 31.59 -7.03 28.48
CA TRP A 352 30.64 -7.43 29.53
C TRP A 352 30.54 -8.95 29.72
N LEU A 353 30.89 -9.77 28.70
CA LEU A 353 30.96 -11.23 28.81
C LEU A 353 32.00 -11.70 29.84
N LYS A 354 32.97 -10.84 30.16
CA LYS A 354 34.00 -11.08 31.18
C LYS A 354 33.52 -10.78 32.61
N MET A 355 32.26 -10.36 32.75
CA MET A 355 31.62 -10.06 34.03
C MET A 355 30.37 -10.94 34.23
N PRO A 356 29.99 -11.25 35.49
CA PRO A 356 28.76 -11.99 35.76
C PRO A 356 27.54 -11.22 35.25
N ASN A 357 26.61 -11.91 34.60
CA ASN A 357 25.35 -11.33 34.12
C ASN A 357 24.20 -12.33 34.22
N GLU A 358 22.97 -11.91 33.89
CA GLU A 358 21.77 -12.75 34.04
C GLU A 358 21.81 -14.03 33.20
N SER A 359 22.48 -14.00 32.04
CA SER A 359 22.60 -15.12 31.11
C SER A 359 23.80 -16.02 31.40
N LEU A 360 24.88 -15.44 31.93
CA LEU A 360 26.16 -16.09 32.19
C LEU A 360 26.56 -15.87 33.65
N SER A 361 26.23 -16.85 34.50
CA SER A 361 26.62 -16.84 35.90
C SER A 361 28.13 -17.02 36.10
N GLU A 362 28.79 -17.73 35.18
CA GLU A 362 30.24 -17.89 35.11
C GLU A 362 30.80 -17.01 33.99
N PRO A 363 31.56 -15.95 34.31
CA PRO A 363 32.10 -15.04 33.30
C PRO A 363 33.11 -15.72 32.38
N MET A 364 33.17 -15.25 31.14
CA MET A 364 34.17 -15.70 30.17
C MET A 364 35.58 -15.29 30.64
N ASN A 365 36.49 -16.26 30.71
CA ASN A 365 37.89 -15.98 31.01
C ASN A 365 38.59 -15.31 29.82
N ASP A 366 39.79 -14.77 30.04
CA ASP A 366 40.57 -14.08 28.99
C ASP A 366 40.92 -14.98 27.80
N GLU A 367 41.12 -16.28 28.01
CA GLU A 367 41.45 -17.22 26.93
C GLU A 367 40.24 -17.42 26.01
N ASP A 368 39.08 -17.76 26.55
CA ASP A 368 37.84 -17.95 25.78
C ASP A 368 37.40 -16.66 25.09
N TYR A 369 37.57 -15.51 25.76
CA TYR A 369 37.26 -14.19 25.18
C TYR A 369 38.16 -13.87 23.99
N ASN A 370 39.45 -14.19 24.07
CA ASN A 370 40.36 -13.99 22.94
C ASN A 370 40.01 -14.91 21.77
N VAL A 371 39.59 -16.16 22.02
CA VAL A 371 39.13 -17.06 20.94
C VAL A 371 37.85 -16.51 20.28
N LEU A 372 36.89 -16.01 21.06
CA LEU A 372 35.69 -15.36 20.52
C LEU A 372 36.05 -14.12 19.69
N LYS A 373 36.97 -13.29 20.18
CA LYS A 373 37.45 -12.10 19.48
C LYS A 373 38.08 -12.43 18.14
N GLU A 374 38.92 -13.45 18.10
CA GLU A 374 39.53 -13.95 16.88
C GLU A 374 38.46 -14.48 15.90
N HIS A 375 37.44 -15.20 16.40
CA HIS A 375 36.31 -15.66 15.59
C HIS A 375 35.51 -14.48 14.99
N ALA A 376 35.13 -13.51 15.82
CA ALA A 376 34.41 -12.32 15.38
C ALA A 376 35.21 -11.49 14.36
N GLN A 377 36.53 -11.38 14.54
CA GLN A 377 37.43 -10.73 13.58
C GLN A 377 37.38 -11.42 12.22
N ALA A 378 37.39 -12.76 12.20
CA ALA A 378 37.38 -13.54 10.96
C ALA A 378 36.09 -13.34 10.16
N LEU A 379 34.96 -13.13 10.83
CA LEU A 379 33.65 -12.90 10.19
C LEU A 379 33.39 -11.43 9.81
N SER A 380 34.12 -10.49 10.43
CA SER A 380 33.87 -9.06 10.28
C SER A 380 34.37 -8.49 8.94
N PHE A 381 33.63 -7.50 8.44
CA PHE A 381 33.93 -6.87 7.16
C PHE A 381 33.66 -5.37 7.08
N PHE A 382 33.11 -4.75 8.13
CA PHE A 382 32.65 -3.35 8.08
C PHE A 382 33.74 -2.36 7.63
N GLU A 383 34.97 -2.52 8.13
CA GLU A 383 36.13 -1.68 7.77
C GLU A 383 36.50 -1.75 6.28
N LYS A 384 36.06 -2.81 5.58
CA LYS A 384 36.34 -3.08 4.17
C LYS A 384 35.30 -2.44 3.23
N LEU A 385 34.20 -1.91 3.79
CA LEU A 385 33.17 -1.19 3.04
C LEU A 385 33.70 0.15 2.53
N SER A 386 33.09 0.69 1.47
CA SER A 386 33.45 2.05 1.02
C SER A 386 33.05 3.10 2.07
N PRO A 387 33.73 4.25 2.15
CA PRO A 387 33.40 5.29 3.12
C PRO A 387 31.94 5.75 3.05
N ALA A 388 31.34 5.77 1.85
CA ALA A 388 29.93 6.13 1.68
C ALA A 388 28.99 5.12 2.36
N ILE A 389 29.27 3.81 2.22
CA ILE A 389 28.46 2.76 2.84
C ILE A 389 28.71 2.71 4.35
N GLN A 390 29.96 2.90 4.80
CA GLN A 390 30.26 3.01 6.22
C GLN A 390 29.44 4.16 6.84
N ASN A 391 29.40 5.33 6.22
CA ASN A 391 28.61 6.46 6.73
C ASN A 391 27.10 6.16 6.82
N GLU A 392 26.53 5.33 5.94
CA GLU A 392 25.12 4.93 6.02
C GLU A 392 24.85 3.90 7.13
N LEU A 393 25.87 3.12 7.54
CA LEU A 393 25.74 1.98 8.46
C LEU A 393 26.57 2.11 9.75
N ILE A 394 27.19 3.26 10.02
CA ILE A 394 28.05 3.48 11.18
C ILE A 394 27.25 3.75 12.45
N GLY A 395 27.80 3.34 13.60
CA GLY A 395 27.17 3.51 14.90
C GLY A 395 25.98 2.57 15.06
N GLN A 396 24.87 3.09 15.60
CA GLN A 396 23.64 2.31 15.73
C GLN A 396 22.78 2.42 14.47
N VAL A 397 22.37 1.27 13.93
CA VAL A 397 21.50 1.15 12.75
C VAL A 397 20.18 0.50 13.14
N TRP A 398 19.16 0.66 12.29
CA TRP A 398 17.85 0.08 12.52
C TRP A 398 17.76 -1.31 11.89
N HIS A 399 17.54 -2.32 12.72
CA HIS A 399 17.40 -3.72 12.33
C HIS A 399 15.94 -4.15 12.40
N PHE A 400 15.58 -5.10 11.54
CA PHE A 400 14.23 -5.64 11.42
C PHE A 400 14.27 -7.15 11.55
N ASP A 401 13.16 -7.75 11.98
CA ASP A 401 12.85 -9.11 11.55
C ASP A 401 12.72 -9.10 10.01
N PRO A 402 13.56 -9.86 9.28
CA PRO A 402 13.55 -9.79 7.82
C PRO A 402 12.22 -10.21 7.20
N ARG A 403 11.47 -11.11 7.85
CA ARG A 403 10.15 -11.55 7.37
C ARG A 403 9.15 -10.41 7.44
N GLY A 404 9.15 -9.69 8.57
CA GLY A 404 8.31 -8.52 8.80
C GLY A 404 8.51 -7.44 7.73
N LEU A 405 9.77 -7.08 7.48
CA LEU A 405 10.12 -6.07 6.48
C LEU A 405 9.77 -6.51 5.05
N ILE A 406 10.06 -7.76 4.67
CA ILE A 406 9.69 -8.31 3.35
C ILE A 406 8.17 -8.22 3.12
N ILE A 407 7.37 -8.57 4.13
CA ILE A 407 5.91 -8.50 4.07
C ILE A 407 5.43 -7.06 3.88
N GLN A 408 6.01 -6.08 4.59
CA GLN A 408 5.62 -4.68 4.42
C GLN A 408 6.02 -4.12 3.06
N LEU A 409 7.24 -4.39 2.62
CA LEU A 409 7.71 -3.90 1.32
C LEU A 409 6.88 -4.50 0.17
N GLN A 410 6.41 -5.74 0.29
CA GLN A 410 5.48 -6.33 -0.67
C GLN A 410 4.13 -5.60 -0.71
N LYS A 411 3.54 -5.26 0.45
CA LYS A 411 2.31 -4.45 0.49
C LYS A 411 2.50 -3.08 -0.14
N ALA A 412 3.71 -2.55 -0.06
CA ALA A 412 4.08 -1.27 -0.61
C ALA A 412 4.37 -1.32 -2.11
N GLU A 413 4.10 -2.39 -2.86
CA GLU A 413 4.45 -2.56 -4.28
C GLU A 413 3.55 -1.79 -5.28
N ARG A 414 2.30 -1.51 -4.93
CA ARG A 414 1.36 -0.85 -5.84
C ARG A 414 1.83 0.57 -6.19
N ARG A 415 1.93 0.90 -7.47
CA ARG A 415 2.31 2.23 -7.98
C ARG A 415 1.16 2.88 -8.74
N LEU A 416 0.89 4.16 -8.47
CA LEU A 416 0.04 4.99 -9.32
C LEU A 416 0.83 5.35 -10.58
N ILE A 417 0.44 4.79 -11.72
CA ILE A 417 1.09 5.07 -13.01
C ILE A 417 0.36 6.19 -13.77
N TYR A 418 -0.92 6.42 -13.47
CA TYR A 418 -1.68 7.51 -14.06
C TYR A 418 -2.78 8.01 -13.11
N SER A 419 -2.97 9.32 -13.09
CA SER A 419 -4.13 10.00 -12.49
C SER A 419 -4.58 11.11 -13.42
N SER A 420 -5.90 11.26 -13.57
CA SER A 420 -6.52 12.40 -14.26
C SER A 420 -6.48 13.68 -13.44
N GLU A 421 -6.19 13.60 -12.14
CA GLU A 421 -6.02 14.76 -11.28
C GLU A 421 -4.80 15.56 -11.76
N ASP A 422 -5.07 16.72 -12.35
CA ASP A 422 -4.08 17.71 -12.73
C ASP A 422 -4.46 19.05 -12.07
N ASN A 423 -3.45 19.83 -11.69
CA ASN A 423 -3.57 21.11 -10.98
C ASN A 423 -4.53 22.08 -11.69
N ASN A 424 -4.71 21.94 -13.01
CA ASN A 424 -5.54 22.82 -13.84
C ASN A 424 -7.00 22.37 -14.00
N LYS A 425 -7.30 21.06 -14.04
CA LYS A 425 -8.63 20.54 -14.38
C LYS A 425 -9.42 20.00 -13.19
N ARG A 426 -8.78 19.83 -12.01
CA ARG A 426 -9.40 19.40 -10.74
C ARG A 426 -10.30 18.15 -10.86
N LYS A 427 -9.96 17.21 -11.74
CA LYS A 427 -10.68 15.94 -11.96
C LYS A 427 -10.39 14.90 -10.86
N LYS A 428 -10.76 15.22 -9.62
CA LYS A 428 -10.42 14.44 -8.42
C LYS A 428 -11.37 13.26 -8.24
N MET A 429 -10.86 12.20 -7.62
CA MET A 429 -11.72 11.11 -7.13
C MET A 429 -12.61 11.63 -5.99
N ASN A 430 -13.85 11.17 -5.94
CA ASN A 430 -14.86 11.53 -4.94
C ASN A 430 -15.13 13.05 -4.87
N ASP A 431 -15.30 13.72 -6.01
CA ASP A 431 -15.62 15.15 -6.03
C ASP A 431 -17.14 15.38 -6.08
N PHE A 432 -17.77 15.57 -4.92
CA PHE A 432 -19.21 15.90 -4.83
C PHE A 432 -19.46 17.42 -4.88
N THR A 433 -18.46 18.24 -5.21
CA THR A 433 -18.57 19.71 -5.14
C THR A 433 -18.77 20.39 -6.49
N VAL A 434 -18.66 19.62 -7.57
CA VAL A 434 -18.88 20.08 -8.95
C VAL A 434 -20.36 20.27 -9.28
N ASP A 435 -20.65 20.96 -10.39
CA ASP A 435 -21.99 21.45 -10.72
C ASP A 435 -23.00 20.33 -11.03
N ASP A 436 -22.57 19.29 -11.75
CA ASP A 436 -23.33 18.06 -12.02
C ASP A 436 -23.66 17.25 -10.76
N MET A 437 -22.98 17.51 -9.64
CA MET A 437 -23.25 16.90 -8.33
C MET A 437 -24.16 17.75 -7.42
N ARG A 438 -24.59 18.93 -7.87
CA ARG A 438 -25.51 19.79 -7.09
C ARG A 438 -26.96 19.37 -7.26
N TYR A 439 -27.81 19.66 -6.28
CA TYR A 439 -29.24 19.35 -6.30
C TYR A 439 -30.04 20.33 -5.44
N GLY A 440 -31.32 20.51 -5.76
CA GLY A 440 -32.27 21.29 -4.97
C GLY A 440 -31.86 22.75 -4.70
N ASP A 441 -31.06 23.36 -5.58
CA ASP A 441 -30.42 24.67 -5.41
C ASP A 441 -30.92 25.73 -6.42
N LEU A 442 -31.77 25.33 -7.37
CA LEU A 442 -32.36 26.23 -8.36
C LEU A 442 -33.87 26.39 -8.14
N THR A 443 -34.31 27.63 -8.22
CA THR A 443 -35.73 28.00 -8.34
C THR A 443 -36.28 27.61 -9.72
N LYS A 444 -37.61 27.52 -9.82
CA LYS A 444 -38.31 27.27 -11.09
C LYS A 444 -37.92 28.30 -12.16
N GLU A 445 -37.84 29.58 -11.78
CA GLU A 445 -37.50 30.68 -12.67
C GLU A 445 -36.06 30.56 -13.20
N GLN A 446 -35.12 30.14 -12.35
CA GLN A 446 -33.74 29.89 -12.76
C GLN A 446 -33.62 28.72 -13.73
N ILE A 447 -34.42 27.66 -13.56
CA ILE A 447 -34.45 26.53 -14.49
C ILE A 447 -35.06 26.94 -15.84
N LEU A 448 -36.20 27.63 -15.82
CA LEU A 448 -36.85 28.12 -17.04
C LEU A 448 -36.01 29.14 -17.82
N ALA A 449 -35.03 29.78 -17.17
CA ALA A 449 -34.08 30.70 -17.81
C ALA A 449 -32.93 29.99 -18.56
N GLN A 450 -32.76 28.68 -18.37
CA GLN A 450 -31.80 27.85 -19.12
C GLN A 450 -32.33 27.53 -20.54
N GLY A 451 -31.47 26.99 -21.41
CA GLY A 451 -31.77 26.70 -22.82
C GLY A 451 -31.41 27.85 -23.76
N VAL A 452 -30.11 28.17 -23.86
CA VAL A 452 -29.60 29.33 -24.60
C VAL A 452 -29.70 29.18 -26.13
N MET A 453 -29.72 27.97 -26.69
CA MET A 453 -29.74 27.75 -28.14
C MET A 453 -31.08 28.11 -28.78
N ASN A 454 -32.16 28.11 -27.99
CA ASN A 454 -33.53 28.37 -28.45
C ASN A 454 -34.01 29.82 -28.24
N ARG A 455 -33.08 30.77 -28.13
CA ARG A 455 -33.43 32.21 -28.09
C ARG A 455 -33.77 32.71 -29.49
N ILE A 456 -35.04 32.56 -29.89
CA ILE A 456 -35.54 33.15 -31.12
C ILE A 456 -35.99 34.58 -30.84
N GLN A 457 -35.46 35.53 -31.61
CA GLN A 457 -35.85 36.94 -31.54
C GLN A 457 -36.95 37.18 -32.58
N VAL A 458 -38.17 37.45 -32.13
CA VAL A 458 -39.33 37.69 -33.00
C VAL A 458 -39.95 39.04 -32.62
N PHE A 459 -39.98 39.99 -33.56
CA PHE A 459 -40.52 41.35 -33.38
C PHE A 459 -40.04 42.09 -32.12
N GLY A 460 -38.75 41.99 -31.78
CA GLY A 460 -38.16 42.66 -30.61
C GLY A 460 -38.50 42.03 -29.25
N LYS A 461 -39.31 40.95 -29.22
CA LYS A 461 -39.55 40.11 -28.05
C LYS A 461 -38.69 38.85 -28.13
N LYS A 462 -38.07 38.50 -27.00
CA LYS A 462 -37.26 37.28 -26.83
C LYS A 462 -38.20 36.13 -26.46
N ILE A 463 -38.34 35.13 -27.32
CA ILE A 463 -39.15 33.92 -27.04
C ILE A 463 -38.17 32.80 -26.63
N MET A 464 -38.45 32.15 -25.50
CA MET A 464 -37.71 30.98 -25.02
C MET A 464 -38.50 29.73 -25.40
N LEU A 465 -37.93 28.82 -26.19
CA LEU A 465 -38.48 27.49 -26.42
C LEU A 465 -37.58 26.49 -25.68
N ASN A 466 -37.96 26.06 -24.48
CA ASN A 466 -37.27 24.96 -23.80
C ASN A 466 -38.28 23.88 -23.41
N PHE A 467 -37.82 22.63 -23.30
CA PHE A 467 -38.69 21.49 -22.95
C PHE A 467 -38.83 21.28 -21.44
N PHE A 468 -38.53 22.31 -20.63
CA PHE A 468 -38.76 22.31 -19.19
C PHE A 468 -40.25 22.45 -18.91
N ASP A 469 -40.91 21.32 -18.64
CA ASP A 469 -42.34 21.26 -18.36
C ASP A 469 -42.62 21.02 -16.88
N PHE A 470 -42.87 22.10 -16.14
CA PHE A 470 -43.26 22.06 -14.73
C PHE A 470 -44.74 21.67 -14.50
N ASN A 471 -45.52 21.39 -15.55
CA ASN A 471 -46.87 20.85 -15.39
C ASN A 471 -46.85 19.33 -15.21
N LYS A 472 -45.73 18.67 -15.53
CA LYS A 472 -45.53 17.26 -15.22
C LYS A 472 -45.46 17.05 -13.71
N THR A 473 -46.14 16.01 -13.26
CA THR A 473 -46.01 15.46 -11.91
C THR A 473 -44.63 14.82 -11.72
N LEU A 474 -44.28 14.56 -10.46
CA LEU A 474 -43.05 13.85 -10.11
C LEU A 474 -42.93 12.50 -10.85
N ASP A 475 -44.01 11.73 -10.86
CA ASP A 475 -44.05 10.41 -11.51
C ASP A 475 -43.90 10.52 -13.03
N GLU A 476 -44.49 11.54 -13.66
CA GLU A 476 -44.33 11.78 -15.11
C GLU A 476 -42.90 12.20 -15.48
N HIS A 477 -42.20 12.92 -14.60
CA HIS A 477 -40.79 13.21 -14.80
C HIS A 477 -39.93 11.94 -14.70
N PHE A 478 -40.20 11.06 -13.74
CA PHE A 478 -39.50 9.77 -13.65
C PHE A 478 -39.84 8.83 -14.81
N ALA A 479 -41.10 8.79 -15.25
CA ALA A 479 -41.51 8.05 -16.45
C ALA A 479 -40.77 8.55 -17.71
N SER A 480 -40.42 9.85 -17.76
CA SER A 480 -39.56 10.41 -18.81
C SER A 480 -38.15 9.79 -18.78
N MET A 481 -37.54 9.64 -17.59
CA MET A 481 -36.23 8.99 -17.43
C MET A 481 -36.28 7.48 -17.69
N GLU A 482 -37.33 6.79 -17.26
CA GLU A 482 -37.55 5.37 -17.58
C GLU A 482 -37.73 5.15 -19.08
N SER A 483 -38.47 6.03 -19.74
CA SER A 483 -38.61 6.01 -21.20
C SER A 483 -37.26 6.17 -21.87
N MET A 484 -36.43 7.12 -21.42
CA MET A 484 -35.05 7.26 -21.89
C MET A 484 -34.27 5.95 -21.74
N ALA A 485 -34.28 5.33 -20.56
CA ALA A 485 -33.61 4.05 -20.32
C ALA A 485 -34.11 2.96 -21.28
N TYR A 486 -35.42 2.81 -21.43
CA TYR A 486 -36.02 1.84 -22.36
C TYR A 486 -35.56 2.04 -23.81
N TRP A 487 -35.48 3.29 -24.29
CA TRP A 487 -35.10 3.57 -25.67
C TRP A 487 -33.60 3.41 -25.94
N THR A 488 -32.77 3.51 -24.90
CA THR A 488 -31.31 3.63 -25.04
C THR A 488 -30.55 2.42 -24.48
N ALA A 489 -31.19 1.55 -23.71
CA ALA A 489 -30.54 0.45 -23.03
C ALA A 489 -31.06 -0.92 -23.49
N TRP A 490 -30.26 -1.60 -24.31
CA TRP A 490 -30.56 -2.93 -24.84
C TRP A 490 -29.37 -3.89 -24.58
N GLY A 491 -29.66 -5.18 -24.44
CA GLY A 491 -28.64 -6.22 -24.25
C GLY A 491 -28.21 -6.40 -22.79
N GLU A 492 -27.04 -7.00 -22.58
CA GLU A 492 -26.60 -7.48 -21.26
C GLU A 492 -26.44 -6.37 -20.21
N TYR A 493 -26.07 -5.16 -20.64
CA TYR A 493 -25.80 -4.03 -19.76
C TYR A 493 -27.02 -3.14 -19.50
N ALA A 494 -28.16 -3.42 -20.15
CA ALA A 494 -29.38 -2.64 -19.99
C ALA A 494 -29.84 -2.46 -18.53
N PRO A 495 -29.73 -3.46 -17.63
CA PRO A 495 -30.13 -3.30 -16.23
C PRO A 495 -29.34 -2.22 -15.46
N LEU A 496 -28.15 -1.80 -15.94
CA LEU A 496 -27.35 -0.79 -15.25
C LEU A 496 -28.07 0.55 -15.12
N ILE A 497 -28.65 1.05 -16.23
CA ILE A 497 -29.33 2.36 -16.20
C ILE A 497 -30.61 2.30 -15.37
N GLU A 498 -31.32 1.18 -15.38
CA GLU A 498 -32.52 0.96 -14.55
C GLU A 498 -32.15 1.02 -13.06
N MET A 499 -31.09 0.31 -12.65
CA MET A 499 -30.60 0.35 -11.27
C MET A 499 -30.14 1.75 -10.84
N MET A 500 -29.51 2.50 -11.76
CA MET A 500 -29.10 3.89 -11.51
C MET A 500 -30.31 4.83 -11.32
N ILE A 501 -31.34 4.70 -12.17
CA ILE A 501 -32.59 5.45 -12.03
C ILE A 501 -33.31 5.08 -10.72
N GLU A 502 -33.35 3.81 -10.36
CA GLU A 502 -33.95 3.37 -9.09
C GLU A 502 -33.19 3.92 -7.88
N LYS A 503 -31.85 3.99 -7.94
CA LYS A 503 -31.05 4.65 -6.91
C LYS A 503 -31.34 6.15 -6.82
N PHE A 504 -31.46 6.82 -7.97
CA PHE A 504 -31.81 8.24 -8.06
C PHE A 504 -33.19 8.51 -7.45
N LYS A 505 -34.21 7.71 -7.81
CA LYS A 505 -35.57 7.76 -7.25
C LYS A 505 -35.61 7.56 -5.73
N LYS A 506 -34.78 6.67 -5.20
CA LYS A 506 -34.65 6.46 -3.75
C LYS A 506 -33.93 7.61 -3.04
N ASN A 507 -33.41 8.58 -3.78
CA ASN A 507 -32.72 9.76 -3.29
C ASN A 507 -31.51 9.43 -2.38
N GLU A 508 -30.77 8.38 -2.75
CA GLU A 508 -29.71 7.84 -1.89
C GLU A 508 -28.38 8.61 -1.98
N GLY A 509 -28.09 9.26 -3.12
CA GLY A 509 -26.79 9.90 -3.38
C GLY A 509 -25.60 8.92 -3.29
N GLY A 510 -24.42 9.44 -2.96
CA GLY A 510 -23.22 8.63 -2.67
C GLY A 510 -22.51 8.03 -3.88
N ILE A 511 -21.97 6.82 -3.74
CA ILE A 511 -21.29 6.09 -4.83
C ILE A 511 -22.08 4.84 -5.23
N PHE A 512 -22.40 4.70 -6.51
CA PHE A 512 -22.90 3.49 -7.13
C PHE A 512 -21.75 2.61 -7.64
N ARG A 513 -21.78 1.33 -7.27
CA ARG A 513 -20.83 0.30 -7.72
C ARG A 513 -21.61 -0.94 -8.10
N HIS A 514 -21.26 -1.57 -9.22
CA HIS A 514 -21.90 -2.80 -9.64
C HIS A 514 -20.97 -3.64 -10.52
N GLU A 515 -21.03 -4.98 -10.38
CA GLU A 515 -20.15 -5.88 -11.15
C GLU A 515 -20.41 -5.82 -12.66
N LEU A 516 -21.66 -5.56 -13.08
CA LEU A 516 -21.96 -5.32 -14.51
C LEU A 516 -21.21 -4.10 -15.07
N LEU A 517 -20.97 -3.07 -14.27
CA LEU A 517 -20.22 -1.89 -14.70
C LEU A 517 -18.72 -2.21 -14.86
N ASN A 518 -18.17 -2.96 -13.91
CA ASN A 518 -16.79 -3.48 -14.01
C ASN A 518 -16.63 -4.35 -15.25
N LYS A 519 -17.59 -5.25 -15.49
CA LYS A 519 -17.62 -6.12 -16.68
C LYS A 519 -17.71 -5.32 -17.97
N ALA A 520 -18.60 -4.34 -18.04
CA ALA A 520 -18.77 -3.47 -19.20
C ALA A 520 -17.46 -2.79 -19.61
N PHE A 521 -16.76 -2.17 -18.66
CA PHE A 521 -15.46 -1.58 -18.94
C PHE A 521 -14.42 -2.62 -19.35
N LEU A 522 -14.36 -3.77 -18.66
CA LEU A 522 -13.38 -4.81 -18.95
C LEU A 522 -13.50 -5.33 -20.39
N GLU A 523 -14.73 -5.47 -20.89
CA GLU A 523 -15.00 -5.99 -22.22
C GLU A 523 -14.91 -4.94 -23.34
N HIS A 524 -14.99 -3.65 -22.99
CA HIS A 524 -15.07 -2.56 -23.95
C HIS A 524 -13.78 -2.39 -24.78
N GLU A 525 -13.94 -2.01 -26.05
CA GLU A 525 -12.83 -1.89 -27.00
C GLU A 525 -11.83 -0.79 -26.62
N THR A 526 -12.30 0.33 -26.06
CA THR A 526 -11.41 1.42 -25.61
C THR A 526 -10.49 0.95 -24.48
N THR A 527 -11.00 0.15 -23.55
CA THR A 527 -10.21 -0.48 -22.48
C THR A 527 -9.19 -1.45 -23.04
N LYS A 528 -9.60 -2.37 -23.91
CA LYS A 528 -8.69 -3.34 -24.55
C LYS A 528 -7.55 -2.65 -25.30
N ARG A 529 -7.87 -1.58 -26.03
CA ARG A 529 -6.87 -0.75 -26.74
C ARG A 529 -5.95 0.00 -25.78
N CYS A 530 -6.49 0.59 -24.72
CA CYS A 530 -5.71 1.28 -23.68
C CYS A 530 -4.73 0.32 -22.99
N VAL A 531 -5.21 -0.84 -22.52
CA VAL A 531 -4.39 -1.90 -21.90
C VAL A 531 -3.28 -2.36 -22.84
N THR A 532 -3.59 -2.57 -24.12
CA THR A 532 -2.59 -2.98 -25.13
C THR A 532 -1.48 -1.94 -25.28
N LYS A 533 -1.83 -0.66 -25.30
CA LYS A 533 -0.84 0.43 -25.40
C LYS A 533 0.01 0.55 -24.13
N ILE A 534 -0.61 0.51 -22.94
CA ILE A 534 0.12 0.52 -21.66
C ILE A 534 1.10 -0.64 -21.59
N ARG A 535 0.65 -1.86 -21.93
CA ARG A 535 1.51 -3.04 -22.00
C ARG A 535 2.69 -2.84 -22.94
N ASN A 536 2.48 -2.27 -24.13
CA ASN A 536 3.55 -2.02 -25.08
C ASN A 536 4.55 -0.97 -24.56
N SER A 537 4.08 0.14 -23.96
CA SER A 537 4.96 1.13 -23.31
C SER A 537 5.79 0.51 -22.20
N ILE A 538 5.18 -0.31 -21.32
CA ILE A 538 5.90 -1.04 -20.27
C ILE A 538 6.93 -1.98 -20.90
N ARG A 539 6.57 -2.73 -21.95
CA ARG A 539 7.47 -3.65 -22.64
C ARG A 539 8.70 -2.93 -23.22
N GLU A 540 8.49 -1.83 -23.94
CA GLU A 540 9.58 -1.03 -24.51
C GLU A 540 10.49 -0.50 -23.40
N MET A 541 9.90 0.02 -22.33
CA MET A 541 10.62 0.55 -21.18
C MET A 541 11.46 -0.51 -20.45
N VAL A 542 10.92 -1.71 -20.22
CA VAL A 542 11.68 -2.79 -19.56
C VAL A 542 12.76 -3.37 -20.47
N ILE A 543 12.57 -3.36 -21.79
CA ILE A 543 13.64 -3.73 -22.73
C ILE A 543 14.78 -2.72 -22.65
N LEU A 544 14.47 -1.42 -22.67
CA LEU A 544 15.46 -0.34 -22.61
C LEU A 544 16.20 -0.32 -21.27
N ASN A 545 15.50 -0.63 -20.17
CA ASN A 545 16.12 -0.67 -18.85
C ASN A 545 16.80 -2.02 -18.54
N GLY A 546 16.80 -3.00 -19.45
CA GLY A 546 17.45 -4.30 -19.24
C GLY A 546 16.73 -5.21 -18.23
N TYR A 547 15.40 -5.12 -18.16
CA TYR A 547 14.53 -5.83 -17.22
C TYR A 547 14.88 -5.53 -15.75
N CYS A 548 15.17 -4.27 -15.48
CA CYS A 548 15.25 -3.71 -14.13
C CYS A 548 13.87 -3.24 -13.67
N TYR A 549 13.69 -3.08 -12.36
CA TYR A 549 12.50 -2.39 -11.86
C TYR A 549 12.38 -0.96 -12.40
N LEU A 550 11.13 -0.48 -12.48
CA LEU A 550 10.81 0.84 -12.98
C LEU A 550 11.27 1.89 -11.97
N SER A 551 12.16 2.78 -12.42
CA SER A 551 12.61 3.96 -11.68
C SER A 551 11.50 5.03 -11.61
N GLU A 552 11.72 6.08 -10.82
CA GLU A 552 10.79 7.21 -10.79
C GLU A 552 10.68 7.91 -12.16
N LEU A 553 11.77 7.92 -12.93
CA LEU A 553 11.80 8.47 -14.29
C LEU A 553 10.97 7.61 -15.26
N ASP A 554 11.06 6.29 -15.14
CA ASP A 554 10.27 5.34 -15.90
C ASP A 554 8.76 5.55 -15.65
N LEU A 555 8.37 5.68 -14.38
CA LEU A 555 6.97 5.94 -14.01
C LEU A 555 6.46 7.30 -14.52
N LYS A 556 7.31 8.33 -14.51
CA LYS A 556 6.99 9.65 -15.10
C LYS A 556 6.83 9.56 -16.61
N SER A 557 7.71 8.81 -17.29
CA SER A 557 7.62 8.56 -18.73
C SER A 557 6.31 7.83 -19.08
N LEU A 558 6.00 6.76 -18.36
CA LEU A 558 4.76 5.99 -18.52
C LEU A 558 3.51 6.85 -18.27
N ASN A 559 3.53 7.70 -17.25
CA ASN A 559 2.43 8.64 -16.98
C ASN A 559 2.19 9.59 -18.17
N ASN A 560 3.25 10.13 -18.75
CA ASN A 560 3.18 11.02 -19.91
C ASN A 560 2.65 10.30 -21.16
N ASP A 561 3.10 9.06 -21.39
CA ASP A 561 2.59 8.22 -22.46
C ASP A 561 1.09 8.01 -22.32
N ILE A 562 0.63 7.62 -21.12
CA ILE A 562 -0.80 7.39 -20.84
C ILE A 562 -1.63 8.66 -21.03
N LYS A 563 -1.11 9.84 -20.65
CA LYS A 563 -1.79 11.13 -20.87
C LYS A 563 -2.11 11.41 -22.35
N GLN A 564 -1.33 10.88 -23.28
CA GLN A 564 -1.55 11.06 -24.73
C GLN A 564 -2.46 9.99 -25.34
N MET A 565 -2.87 8.98 -24.56
CA MET A 565 -3.71 7.88 -25.05
C MET A 565 -5.19 8.16 -24.81
N LYS A 566 -6.05 7.51 -25.61
CA LYS A 566 -7.49 7.44 -25.32
C LYS A 566 -7.70 6.51 -24.13
N LEU A 567 -8.17 7.05 -23.02
CA LEU A 567 -8.50 6.30 -21.81
C LEU A 567 -9.79 5.49 -21.97
N PRO A 568 -10.03 4.49 -21.12
CA PRO A 568 -11.29 3.74 -21.11
C PRO A 568 -12.48 4.68 -20.91
N LYS A 569 -13.42 4.63 -21.84
CA LYS A 569 -14.72 5.32 -21.80
C LYS A 569 -15.70 4.64 -22.74
N PHE A 570 -16.99 4.83 -22.52
CA PHE A 570 -18.03 4.47 -23.48
C PHE A 570 -18.14 5.60 -24.52
N ASP A 571 -18.28 5.25 -25.80
CA ASP A 571 -18.37 6.19 -26.91
C ASP A 571 -19.86 6.40 -27.32
N SER A 572 -20.14 7.34 -28.23
CA SER A 572 -21.52 7.68 -28.65
C SER A 572 -22.28 6.52 -29.31
N THR A 573 -21.59 5.49 -29.79
CA THR A 573 -22.20 4.25 -30.30
C THR A 573 -22.79 3.38 -29.18
N ASP A 574 -22.38 3.58 -27.93
CA ASP A 574 -22.84 2.85 -26.76
C ASP A 574 -24.14 3.42 -26.16
N TRP A 575 -24.72 4.43 -26.80
CA TRP A 575 -26.04 4.94 -26.44
C TRP A 575 -27.16 3.95 -26.74
N PHE A 576 -26.91 2.90 -27.52
CA PHE A 576 -27.90 1.86 -27.83
C PHE A 576 -27.80 0.64 -26.90
N ASN A 577 -26.79 0.55 -26.03
CA ASN A 577 -26.65 -0.54 -25.05
C ASN A 577 -26.74 -0.04 -23.59
N GLY A 578 -27.13 1.22 -23.41
CA GLY A 578 -27.31 1.88 -22.11
C GLY A 578 -26.02 2.43 -21.51
N LEU A 579 -24.84 1.97 -21.93
CA LEU A 579 -23.58 2.34 -21.31
C LEU A 579 -23.24 3.82 -21.51
N GLY A 580 -23.59 4.38 -22.67
CA GLY A 580 -23.39 5.79 -22.98
C GLY A 580 -24.15 6.76 -22.07
N ILE A 581 -25.18 6.32 -21.35
CA ILE A 581 -25.92 7.14 -20.36
C ILE A 581 -25.42 6.86 -18.94
N THR A 582 -24.83 5.69 -18.68
CA THR A 582 -24.28 5.34 -17.37
C THR A 582 -22.96 6.07 -17.09
N ILE A 583 -22.04 6.09 -18.07
CA ILE A 583 -20.76 6.83 -18.03
C ILE A 583 -20.49 7.36 -19.44
N HIS A 584 -20.82 8.61 -19.70
CA HIS A 584 -20.72 9.20 -21.04
C HIS A 584 -19.31 9.74 -21.34
N ASP A 585 -18.62 10.26 -20.32
CA ASP A 585 -17.23 10.70 -20.37
C ASP A 585 -16.61 10.59 -18.97
N THR A 586 -15.41 10.04 -18.82
CA THR A 586 -14.88 9.80 -17.47
C THR A 586 -14.49 11.11 -16.79
N TYR A 587 -15.12 11.41 -15.65
CA TYR A 587 -14.73 12.55 -14.81
C TYR A 587 -13.33 12.36 -14.23
N SER A 588 -13.08 11.24 -13.52
CA SER A 588 -11.78 10.93 -12.90
C SER A 588 -11.31 9.51 -13.21
N THR A 589 -9.99 9.31 -13.36
CA THR A 589 -9.38 8.00 -13.65
C THR A 589 -8.03 7.87 -12.97
N ASN A 590 -7.86 6.80 -12.19
CA ASN A 590 -6.57 6.36 -11.67
C ASN A 590 -6.24 4.98 -12.25
N ILE A 591 -4.99 4.80 -12.65
CA ILE A 591 -4.46 3.51 -13.10
C ILE A 591 -3.26 3.16 -12.23
N TYR A 592 -3.29 1.95 -11.68
CA TYR A 592 -2.22 1.42 -10.83
C TYR A 592 -1.54 0.23 -11.49
N LEU A 593 -0.24 0.09 -11.25
CA LEU A 593 0.56 -1.09 -11.54
C LEU A 593 0.77 -1.86 -10.24
N ASP A 594 0.42 -3.14 -10.24
CA ASP A 594 0.50 -4.05 -9.09
C ASP A 594 1.03 -5.43 -9.56
N ASP A 595 1.51 -6.26 -8.64
CA ASP A 595 2.02 -7.62 -8.92
C ASP A 595 3.03 -7.71 -10.10
N PHE A 596 3.92 -6.73 -10.25
CA PHE A 596 4.82 -6.64 -11.41
C PHE A 596 6.04 -7.55 -11.25
N GLU A 597 6.16 -8.60 -12.07
CA GLU A 597 7.22 -9.60 -12.02
C GLU A 597 7.85 -9.90 -13.38
N PHE A 598 9.15 -10.17 -13.38
CA PHE A 598 9.86 -10.72 -14.52
C PHE A 598 9.84 -12.25 -14.46
N ILE A 599 9.63 -12.88 -15.60
CA ILE A 599 9.71 -14.33 -15.79
C ILE A 599 10.96 -14.61 -16.62
N ASP A 600 11.88 -15.37 -16.03
CA ASP A 600 13.08 -15.87 -16.69
C ASP A 600 12.89 -17.36 -17.00
N ASN A 601 12.91 -17.72 -18.29
CA ASN A 601 12.75 -19.10 -18.76
C ASN A 601 14.12 -19.69 -19.12
N ASP A 602 15.13 -19.55 -18.24
CA ASP A 602 16.43 -20.23 -18.30
C ASP A 602 17.15 -20.23 -19.68
N SER A 603 16.82 -19.26 -20.53
CA SER A 603 17.38 -19.13 -21.87
C SER A 603 18.37 -17.97 -21.86
N SER A 604 19.59 -18.22 -22.35
CA SER A 604 20.65 -17.21 -22.51
C SER A 604 20.31 -16.07 -23.49
N ASP A 605 19.06 -15.97 -23.94
CA ASP A 605 18.56 -14.98 -24.88
C ASP A 605 17.72 -13.90 -24.15
N PRO A 606 18.22 -12.65 -24.04
CA PRO A 606 17.47 -11.54 -23.44
C PRO A 606 16.17 -11.17 -24.19
N PHE A 607 15.98 -11.65 -25.43
CA PHE A 607 14.72 -11.49 -26.18
C PHE A 607 13.59 -12.44 -25.72
N HIS A 608 13.88 -13.40 -24.83
CA HIS A 608 12.90 -14.36 -24.29
C HIS A 608 12.41 -14.04 -22.87
N LYS A 609 12.95 -12.99 -22.23
CA LYS A 609 12.45 -12.52 -20.94
C LYS A 609 11.06 -11.93 -21.12
N LYS A 610 10.16 -12.29 -20.21
CA LYS A 610 8.78 -11.80 -20.19
C LYS A 610 8.50 -11.10 -18.89
N PHE A 611 7.45 -10.30 -18.87
CA PHE A 611 6.89 -9.80 -17.61
C PHE A 611 5.43 -10.18 -17.46
N LYS A 612 5.00 -10.27 -16.20
CA LYS A 612 3.61 -10.29 -15.78
C LYS A 612 3.35 -9.07 -14.92
N ALA A 613 2.20 -8.45 -15.10
CA ALA A 613 1.75 -7.38 -14.22
C ALA A 613 0.23 -7.37 -14.11
N ARG A 614 -0.28 -6.70 -13.08
CA ARG A 614 -1.70 -6.40 -12.94
C ARG A 614 -1.91 -4.89 -13.03
N LEU A 615 -2.71 -4.47 -14.00
CA LEU A 615 -3.23 -3.11 -14.07
C LEU A 615 -4.53 -3.04 -13.29
N ILE A 616 -4.70 -2.02 -12.45
CA ILE A 616 -5.95 -1.77 -11.73
C ILE A 616 -6.47 -0.41 -12.18
N PHE A 617 -7.69 -0.39 -12.70
CA PHE A 617 -8.38 0.81 -13.14
C PHE A 617 -9.42 1.19 -12.09
N ARG A 618 -9.38 2.45 -11.65
CA ARG A 618 -10.45 3.07 -10.87
C ARG A 618 -10.95 4.26 -11.67
N ILE A 619 -12.20 4.20 -12.09
CA ILE A 619 -12.81 5.18 -12.99
C ILE A 619 -14.09 5.70 -12.33
N GLN A 620 -14.26 7.02 -12.34
CA GLN A 620 -15.43 7.69 -11.82
C GLN A 620 -16.03 8.64 -12.86
N ASP A 621 -17.36 8.69 -12.86
CA ASP A 621 -18.17 9.68 -13.56
C ASP A 621 -19.39 10.04 -12.69
N HIS A 622 -20.13 11.07 -13.06
CA HIS A 622 -21.27 11.56 -12.30
C HIS A 622 -22.58 11.21 -12.99
N PHE A 623 -23.51 10.63 -12.21
CA PHE A 623 -24.91 10.51 -12.61
C PHE A 623 -25.64 11.78 -12.19
N GLY A 624 -25.44 12.85 -12.94
CA GLY A 624 -26.06 14.14 -12.73
C GLY A 624 -25.80 15.08 -13.90
N LEU A 625 -26.57 16.17 -13.97
CA LEU A 625 -26.51 17.13 -15.07
C LEU A 625 -26.01 18.50 -14.58
N ASP A 626 -25.04 19.06 -15.28
CA ASP A 626 -24.59 20.44 -15.06
C ASP A 626 -25.43 21.45 -15.87
N ILE A 627 -25.29 22.74 -15.55
CA ILE A 627 -25.95 23.83 -16.29
C ILE A 627 -25.52 23.84 -17.76
N GLY A 628 -24.29 23.43 -18.08
CA GLY A 628 -23.75 23.38 -19.44
C GLY A 628 -24.36 22.26 -20.29
N ASP A 629 -24.86 21.17 -19.69
CA ASP A 629 -25.53 20.10 -20.39
C ASP A 629 -26.85 20.58 -20.99
N VAL A 630 -27.60 21.37 -20.23
CA VAL A 630 -28.86 22.00 -20.67
C VAL A 630 -28.66 23.35 -21.37
N ASN A 631 -27.42 23.68 -21.76
CA ASN A 631 -27.09 24.91 -22.49
C ASN A 631 -26.03 24.65 -23.57
N GLY A 632 -26.45 24.46 -24.83
CA GLY A 632 -25.52 24.43 -25.97
C GLY A 632 -25.06 23.05 -26.45
N LYS A 633 -25.59 21.96 -25.88
CA LYS A 633 -25.34 20.57 -26.32
C LYS A 633 -26.57 19.86 -26.92
N LEU A 634 -27.63 20.59 -27.27
CA LEU A 634 -28.92 20.06 -27.77
C LEU A 634 -29.71 19.20 -26.75
N PHE A 635 -29.19 18.93 -25.54
CA PHE A 635 -29.96 18.22 -24.50
C PHE A 635 -31.16 19.04 -23.99
N GLU A 636 -31.12 20.36 -24.15
CA GLU A 636 -32.25 21.28 -23.90
C GLU A 636 -33.46 21.03 -24.82
N ASP A 637 -33.27 20.30 -25.94
CA ASP A 637 -34.32 19.88 -26.87
C ASP A 637 -34.92 18.50 -26.55
N SER A 638 -34.46 17.86 -25.46
CA SER A 638 -34.93 16.54 -25.04
C SER A 638 -35.75 16.63 -23.76
N SER A 639 -37.01 16.19 -23.83
CA SER A 639 -37.88 16.11 -22.65
C SER A 639 -37.33 15.16 -21.58
N TRP A 640 -36.47 14.20 -21.94
CA TRP A 640 -35.79 13.29 -21.01
C TRP A 640 -34.81 14.05 -20.11
N PHE A 641 -33.85 14.77 -20.71
CA PHE A 641 -32.84 15.53 -19.97
C PHE A 641 -33.45 16.72 -19.23
N CYS A 642 -34.45 17.41 -19.78
CA CYS A 642 -35.18 18.45 -19.05
C CYS A 642 -35.90 17.91 -17.81
N SER A 643 -36.48 16.71 -17.88
CA SER A 643 -37.13 16.09 -16.71
C SER A 643 -36.11 15.67 -15.66
N TRP A 644 -34.99 15.07 -16.07
CA TRP A 644 -33.88 14.75 -15.16
C TRP A 644 -33.34 16.01 -14.46
N PHE A 645 -33.07 17.08 -15.20
CA PHE A 645 -32.57 18.33 -14.63
C PHE A 645 -33.57 18.97 -13.64
N ILE A 646 -34.88 18.90 -13.92
CA ILE A 646 -35.92 19.35 -12.96
C ILE A 646 -35.89 18.48 -11.70
N LEU A 647 -35.88 17.14 -11.83
CA LEU A 647 -35.82 16.23 -10.67
C LEU A 647 -34.61 16.51 -9.78
N GLN A 648 -33.45 16.77 -10.38
CA GLN A 648 -32.21 17.02 -9.66
C GLN A 648 -32.13 18.42 -9.06
N ARG A 649 -32.24 19.47 -9.90
CA ARG A 649 -31.82 20.84 -9.54
C ARG A 649 -32.93 21.67 -8.92
N TYR A 650 -34.21 21.32 -9.15
CA TYR A 650 -35.33 22.10 -8.62
C TYR A 650 -35.42 21.97 -7.10
N GLU A 651 -35.41 23.10 -6.38
CA GLU A 651 -35.54 23.15 -4.91
C GLU A 651 -36.79 22.44 -4.36
N GLY A 652 -37.85 22.31 -5.18
CA GLY A 652 -39.07 21.57 -4.80
C GLY A 652 -38.95 20.05 -4.86
N TYR A 653 -37.92 19.51 -5.52
CA TYR A 653 -37.68 18.06 -5.64
C TYR A 653 -36.33 17.65 -5.03
N GLY A 654 -35.21 18.17 -5.54
CA GLY A 654 -33.89 17.98 -4.96
C GLY A 654 -33.39 16.53 -4.88
N PHE A 655 -33.65 15.71 -5.91
CA PHE A 655 -33.10 14.34 -5.95
C PHE A 655 -31.58 14.36 -6.12
N LYS A 656 -30.88 13.60 -5.28
CA LYS A 656 -29.42 13.59 -5.18
C LYS A 656 -28.78 12.85 -6.36
N PRO A 657 -27.90 13.51 -7.13
CA PRO A 657 -27.01 12.81 -8.05
C PRO A 657 -26.01 11.95 -7.26
N PHE A 658 -25.28 11.10 -7.95
CA PHE A 658 -24.30 10.21 -7.33
C PHE A 658 -23.13 9.91 -8.26
N ILE A 659 -22.03 9.44 -7.70
CA ILE A 659 -20.86 9.03 -8.47
C ILE A 659 -21.03 7.58 -8.92
N ASN A 660 -20.82 7.30 -10.19
CA ASN A 660 -20.66 5.95 -10.71
C ASN A 660 -19.18 5.57 -10.67
N GLU A 661 -18.84 4.46 -9.98
CA GLU A 661 -17.45 4.00 -9.89
C GLU A 661 -17.29 2.58 -10.46
N ALA A 662 -16.37 2.45 -11.41
CA ALA A 662 -15.85 1.17 -11.86
C ALA A 662 -14.47 0.93 -11.23
N ASN A 663 -14.26 -0.29 -10.72
CA ASN A 663 -12.99 -0.74 -10.17
C ASN A 663 -12.71 -2.16 -10.63
N PHE A 664 -11.83 -2.31 -11.61
CA PHE A 664 -11.52 -3.59 -12.23
C PHE A 664 -10.02 -3.73 -12.46
N SER A 665 -9.57 -4.98 -12.63
CA SER A 665 -8.15 -5.28 -12.88
C SER A 665 -7.95 -6.15 -14.11
N VAL A 666 -6.83 -5.94 -14.80
CA VAL A 666 -6.44 -6.66 -16.00
C VAL A 666 -5.03 -7.18 -15.83
N ARG A 667 -4.82 -8.49 -16.03
CA ARG A 667 -3.47 -9.06 -16.10
C ARG A 667 -2.90 -8.82 -17.49
N ILE A 668 -1.65 -8.37 -17.54
CA ILE A 668 -0.90 -8.16 -18.76
C ILE A 668 0.36 -9.03 -18.76
N GLU A 669 0.68 -9.55 -19.94
CA GLU A 669 1.90 -10.30 -20.22
C GLU A 669 2.56 -9.69 -21.46
N GLY A 670 3.86 -9.42 -21.39
CA GLY A 670 4.60 -8.74 -22.45
C GLY A 670 6.00 -9.25 -22.67
#